data_AF-Q4CMG1-F1
#
_entry.id   AF-Q4CMG1-F1
#
_cell.length_a   1.000
_cell.length_b   1.000
_cell.length_c   1.000
_cell.angle_alpha   90.00
_cell.angle_beta   90.00
_cell.angle_gamma   90.00
#
_symmetry.space_group_name_H-M   'P 1'
#
loop_
_entity.id
_entity.type
_entity.pdbx_description
1 polymer ?
#
loop_
_entity_poly.entity_id
_entity_poly.type
_entity_poly.pdbx_seq_one_letter_code
_entity_poly.pdbx_strand_id
1 'polypeptide(L)'
;RVLSTAEEYAAAGFGDAGSIDVVGCDACDRDTHCYAPGTASASMRNGVCVCVCGSGGYGEACVPVGALALPPAVGTASSVFFREGVTVQSVFVVSAGASEVTLRRVVLDGVSPVLYVPWMARDGVRIVVQNVSLLNGAVLYVMGGGALRGAVAAGSDEGGPVELSVCDVEALNGALVLTGTFPAGSVLTVTDSLLVAARSTPLVYLPGSQSSPYAPVLVLSGLRLVRSVLVVSGVALVTVMTGGRTVVVDGAVLELVGGGVALDAAVFGGEYALYASARVVASWGAVLRVSGSQVYAAHGLMFDSGVEANASAVVVSDNAGALTYGALLELRGSASFASRSWLSVRGNSISGRLLSVPSYPRSAELVQSTLTLHGNAGSGLVVMDGTVALVGAGRRFVVGCLTLNGQALRPFDYRSAGIIGEFRPVACGVCDADVRCFAAATRAMSASCRCRCAEGGYGRDCLPVYLPHVDGCNRTPGMPPLGHTATPRPSLSATQYSPLQYVPTETLQVTETVALPPTRTPTASVSSTLWWSDVACPTLAVTTTAAGGSLTQNEIRGGGSAVPTRLMVALPPPFRWARDPRLGTHLSFVPVLMAQPSGFGGPWGAMLSNATWVRNATNPFTVLELAVPVHRGYFIAADETIVIRCDAVAVFGGCKGVLLGSLTIRSDTLPAAASALSAITGVVAGAAAVAVVVTGGLGSILEMQALGVFARMSCASAQERASTVALPYFLSVFAALDPLWMVVGNALLAVVFGCVHCGVTAAFQRWRGVDAASAWAAMRFPSLTYVVAHAMHLGIFFGSVLALAMPDARVQHRVIGVVGVLYGVAFPAGVCYLIARHVGASFERYWQFSRKPLHEHLLYPVGYWHPAAQQRMYGGMLTNMRGSHVYWCVFQLSVLCVVGLIAAVHPPVGGCDVQYFCMATVLFAGAGVVAFTNMMRSAFLTVMHTASFVLLAVLCVVSAANHLAPSDGGARAYAAIVLLLTAVLLAVTVYGVVVWYAEDRHWQELREPRRGGLEALLRDDEESDETQKLHDMTSSSYATGTTVASYQPPAMPLQ
;
A
#
# COMPACT_ATOMS: atom_id res chain seq x y z
N ARG A 1 17.86 41.22 6.34
CA ARG A 1 17.22 41.70 7.59
C ARG A 1 16.42 40.54 8.14
N VAL A 2 16.69 40.11 9.38
CA VAL A 2 15.87 39.11 10.06
C VAL A 2 14.61 39.83 10.54
N LEU A 3 13.44 39.25 10.27
CA LEU A 3 12.18 39.77 10.81
C LEU A 3 12.14 39.40 12.29
N SER A 4 11.96 40.37 13.19
CA SER A 4 12.07 40.13 14.64
C SER A 4 10.86 40.59 15.44
N THR A 5 9.86 41.21 14.79
CA THR A 5 8.62 41.65 15.43
C THR A 5 7.40 41.10 14.70
N ALA A 6 6.29 40.92 15.42
CA ALA A 6 5.04 40.42 14.85
C ALA A 6 4.52 41.33 13.71
N GLU A 7 4.73 42.64 13.83
CA GLU A 7 4.38 43.63 12.81
C GLU A 7 5.18 43.44 11.51
N GLU A 8 6.47 43.09 11.61
CA GLU A 8 7.30 42.81 10.43
C GLU A 8 6.85 41.53 9.71
N TYR A 9 6.46 40.50 10.45
CA TYR A 9 5.86 39.29 9.89
C TYR A 9 4.48 39.55 9.27
N ALA A 10 3.63 40.32 9.96
CA ALA A 10 2.33 40.74 9.43
C ALA A 10 2.48 41.53 8.11
N ALA A 11 3.42 42.48 8.08
CA ALA A 11 3.76 43.24 6.87
C ALA A 11 4.33 42.36 5.75
N ALA A 12 4.98 41.24 6.09
CA ALA A 12 5.42 40.22 5.13
C ALA A 12 4.30 39.26 4.68
N GLY A 13 3.08 39.42 5.19
CA GLY A 13 1.90 38.66 4.76
C GLY A 13 1.57 37.42 5.61
N PHE A 14 2.10 37.30 6.82
CA PHE A 14 1.83 36.16 7.72
C PHE A 14 0.47 36.25 8.44
N GLY A 15 -0.25 37.38 8.35
CA GLY A 15 -1.54 37.60 9.02
C GLY A 15 -1.52 38.81 9.94
N ASP A 16 -2.48 38.88 10.88
CA ASP A 16 -2.55 39.97 11.85
C ASP A 16 -1.46 39.86 12.90
N ALA A 17 -0.78 40.97 13.22
CA ALA A 17 0.28 40.98 14.23
C ALA A 17 -0.18 40.46 15.59
N GLY A 18 -1.46 40.64 15.95
CA GLY A 18 -2.04 40.15 17.21
C GLY A 18 -2.21 38.63 17.32
N SER A 19 -2.08 37.88 16.21
CA SER A 19 -2.13 36.41 16.20
C SER A 19 -0.76 35.75 16.04
N ILE A 20 0.32 36.55 16.00
CA ILE A 20 1.68 36.09 15.72
C ILE A 20 2.53 36.22 16.98
N ASP A 21 2.88 35.09 17.59
CA ASP A 21 3.91 35.03 18.62
C ASP A 21 5.30 34.88 17.97
N VAL A 22 6.21 35.80 18.27
CA VAL A 22 7.55 35.82 17.69
C VAL A 22 8.58 35.27 18.67
N VAL A 23 9.28 34.22 18.24
CA VAL A 23 10.38 33.62 18.98
C VAL A 23 11.70 34.04 18.33
N GLY A 24 12.65 34.50 19.15
CA GLY A 24 13.98 34.89 18.68
C GLY A 24 14.79 33.69 18.18
N CYS A 25 15.65 33.89 17.17
CA CYS A 25 16.43 32.82 16.54
C CYS A 25 17.32 32.02 17.50
N ASP A 26 17.76 32.63 18.61
CA ASP A 26 18.63 32.00 19.62
C ASP A 26 17.87 31.51 20.87
N ALA A 27 16.54 31.61 20.87
CA ALA A 27 15.69 31.18 21.98
C ALA A 27 15.24 29.72 21.79
N CYS A 28 15.49 28.89 22.81
CA CYS A 28 14.89 27.56 22.90
C CYS A 28 13.49 27.70 23.48
N ASP A 29 12.50 27.69 22.61
CA ASP A 29 11.10 27.80 22.97
C ASP A 29 10.37 26.46 22.79
N ARG A 30 9.43 26.20 23.69
CA ARG A 30 8.74 24.92 23.79
C ARG A 30 7.81 24.66 22.61
N ASP A 31 7.20 25.70 22.06
CA ASP A 31 6.17 25.57 21.03
C ASP A 31 6.77 25.55 19.61
N THR A 32 7.98 26.09 19.46
CA THR A 32 8.75 26.09 18.20
C THR A 32 9.67 24.89 18.01
N HIS A 33 10.37 24.46 19.07
CA HIS A 33 11.38 23.39 18.97
C HIS A 33 10.89 22.03 19.47
N CYS A 34 9.81 22.02 20.24
CA CYS A 34 9.26 20.81 20.85
C CYS A 34 7.76 20.66 20.55
N TYR A 35 7.22 19.47 20.76
CA TYR A 35 5.78 19.23 20.76
C TYR A 35 5.23 19.63 22.12
N ALA A 36 4.83 20.88 22.24
CA ALA A 36 4.38 21.50 23.48
C ALA A 36 3.50 20.64 24.40
N PRO A 37 2.47 19.90 23.90
CA PRO A 37 1.64 19.07 24.77
C PRO A 37 2.40 17.89 25.41
N GLY A 38 3.43 17.38 24.74
CA GLY A 38 4.27 16.29 25.24
C GLY A 38 5.55 16.75 25.92
N THR A 39 5.87 18.05 25.91
CA THR A 39 7.10 18.62 26.47
C THR A 39 6.88 19.19 27.86
N ALA A 40 7.61 18.65 28.84
CA ALA A 40 7.65 19.16 30.21
C ALA A 40 8.47 20.45 30.33
N SER A 41 9.61 20.53 29.64
CA SER A 41 10.42 21.75 29.56
C SER A 41 11.29 21.77 28.30
N ALA A 42 11.60 22.97 27.80
CA ALA A 42 12.57 23.19 26.72
C ALA A 42 13.66 24.13 27.25
N SER A 43 14.93 23.79 27.05
CA SER A 43 16.05 24.62 27.51
C SER A 43 17.25 24.54 26.59
N MET A 44 17.98 25.65 26.43
CA MET A 44 19.24 25.68 25.71
C MET A 44 20.32 24.93 26.48
N ARG A 45 20.97 23.95 25.84
CA ARG A 45 22.17 23.27 26.36
C ARG A 45 23.24 23.26 25.29
N ASN A 46 24.39 23.90 25.57
CA ASN A 46 25.52 24.00 24.64
C ASN A 46 25.15 24.55 23.24
N GLY A 47 24.24 25.51 23.16
CA GLY A 47 23.79 26.10 21.88
C GLY A 47 22.73 25.30 21.13
N VAL A 48 22.24 24.17 21.69
CA VAL A 48 21.18 23.35 21.09
C VAL A 48 19.96 23.36 22.02
N CYS A 49 18.76 23.53 21.45
CA CYS A 49 17.51 23.44 22.22
C CYS A 49 17.21 21.98 22.57
N VAL A 50 17.10 21.67 23.87
CA VAL A 50 16.81 20.32 24.38
C VAL A 50 15.42 20.29 25.00
N CYS A 51 14.57 19.41 24.47
CA CYS A 51 13.23 19.16 24.98
C CYS A 51 13.22 18.01 25.99
N VAL A 52 12.71 18.26 27.18
CA VAL A 52 12.41 17.24 28.19
C VAL A 52 10.95 16.84 28.05
N CYS A 53 10.68 15.57 27.80
CA CYS A 53 9.32 15.09 27.57
C CYS A 53 8.59 14.82 28.88
N GLY A 54 7.33 15.27 28.94
CA GLY A 54 6.37 14.88 29.96
C GLY A 54 5.72 13.54 29.64
N SER A 55 4.75 13.14 30.46
CA SER A 55 3.98 11.91 30.23
C SER A 55 3.25 11.96 28.88
N GLY A 56 3.61 11.05 27.96
CA GLY A 56 2.97 10.91 26.65
C GLY A 56 3.72 11.57 25.48
N GLY A 57 4.80 12.31 25.74
CA GLY A 57 5.71 12.80 24.70
C GLY A 57 6.89 11.86 24.50
N TYR A 58 7.28 11.62 23.24
CA TYR A 58 8.35 10.69 22.87
C TYR A 58 9.32 11.31 21.85
N GLY A 59 10.59 10.89 21.91
CA GLY A 59 11.67 11.37 21.02
C GLY A 59 12.19 12.76 21.39
N GLU A 60 13.13 13.27 20.60
CA GLU A 60 13.79 14.57 20.81
C GLU A 60 12.85 15.78 20.81
N ALA A 61 11.73 15.68 20.11
CA ALA A 61 10.71 16.71 20.05
C ALA A 61 9.47 16.36 20.89
N CYS A 62 9.45 15.30 21.69
CA CYS A 62 8.33 14.92 22.56
C CYS A 62 6.96 14.73 21.89
N VAL A 63 6.93 14.21 20.66
CA VAL A 63 5.69 13.96 19.89
C VAL A 63 4.80 12.88 20.52
N PRO A 64 3.47 12.89 20.28
CA PRO A 64 2.53 12.00 20.98
C PRO A 64 2.57 10.57 20.44
N VAL A 65 3.16 10.37 19.27
CA VAL A 65 3.41 9.05 18.70
C VAL A 65 4.80 8.65 19.16
N GLY A 66 4.89 7.65 20.03
CA GLY A 66 6.15 6.95 20.23
C GLY A 66 6.66 6.53 18.86
N ALA A 67 7.82 7.04 18.44
CA ALA A 67 8.61 6.34 17.44
C ALA A 67 8.59 4.88 17.87
N LEU A 68 8.13 3.96 17.00
CA LEU A 68 8.00 2.54 17.31
C LEU A 68 9.30 2.13 18.00
N ALA A 69 9.26 2.08 19.33
CA ALA A 69 10.42 1.81 20.12
C ALA A 69 10.64 0.34 19.89
N LEU A 70 11.56 0.07 18.97
CA LEU A 70 12.23 -1.20 18.81
C LEU A 70 12.42 -1.76 20.23
N PRO A 71 11.75 -2.88 20.60
CA PRO A 71 11.68 -3.32 22.00
C PRO A 71 13.10 -3.43 22.58
N PRO A 72 13.31 -3.09 23.86
CA PRO A 72 14.64 -3.11 24.45
C PRO A 72 15.29 -4.49 24.25
N ALA A 73 16.58 -4.47 23.88
CA ALA A 73 17.36 -5.66 23.60
C ALA A 73 17.21 -6.68 24.73
N VAL A 74 16.48 -7.77 24.47
CA VAL A 74 16.53 -8.95 25.33
C VAL A 74 17.94 -9.50 25.19
N GLY A 75 18.60 -9.70 26.33
CA GLY A 75 20.05 -9.78 26.47
C GLY A 75 20.77 -10.81 25.58
N THR A 76 22.08 -10.58 25.44
CA THR A 76 23.09 -11.51 24.91
C THR A 76 22.55 -12.48 23.85
N ALA A 77 22.01 -11.94 22.76
CA ALA A 77 21.54 -12.73 21.64
C ALA A 77 22.74 -13.30 20.87
N SER A 78 22.56 -14.47 20.27
CA SER A 78 23.51 -15.06 19.33
C SER A 78 23.92 -14.02 18.27
N SER A 79 25.21 -13.99 17.94
CA SER A 79 25.76 -13.16 16.86
C SER A 79 25.14 -13.45 15.49
N VAL A 80 24.38 -14.55 15.37
CA VAL A 80 23.74 -15.02 14.14
C VAL A 80 22.23 -15.09 14.32
N PHE A 81 21.48 -14.48 13.40
CA PHE A 81 20.05 -14.62 13.19
C PHE A 81 19.81 -15.43 11.91
N PHE A 82 19.07 -16.53 12.00
CA PHE A 82 18.88 -17.48 10.90
C PHE A 82 17.41 -17.89 10.79
N ARG A 83 16.85 -17.85 9.57
CA ARG A 83 15.53 -18.37 9.21
C ARG A 83 15.68 -19.20 7.94
N GLU A 84 15.28 -20.48 7.99
CA GLU A 84 15.32 -21.34 6.81
C GLU A 84 14.11 -22.25 6.67
N GLY A 85 13.63 -22.42 5.44
CA GLY A 85 12.58 -23.39 5.11
C GLY A 85 11.21 -23.06 5.73
N VAL A 86 10.92 -21.79 5.95
CA VAL A 86 9.72 -21.33 6.67
C VAL A 86 8.90 -20.32 5.86
N THR A 87 7.59 -20.40 6.01
CA THR A 87 6.64 -19.37 5.58
C THR A 87 6.42 -18.37 6.70
N VAL A 88 6.61 -17.08 6.42
CA VAL A 88 6.52 -15.98 7.38
C VAL A 88 5.30 -15.15 7.01
N GLN A 89 4.31 -15.18 7.90
CA GLN A 89 3.05 -14.44 7.80
C GLN A 89 2.92 -13.35 8.88
N SER A 90 3.95 -13.16 9.71
CA SER A 90 4.09 -12.02 10.63
C SER A 90 5.46 -11.35 10.57
N VAL A 91 5.54 -10.08 10.98
CA VAL A 91 6.79 -9.34 11.02
C VAL A 91 7.72 -9.91 12.09
N PHE A 92 8.93 -10.30 11.70
CA PHE A 92 10.01 -10.64 12.63
C PHE A 92 10.97 -9.47 12.82
N VAL A 93 11.67 -9.50 13.95
CA VAL A 93 12.67 -8.50 14.32
C VAL A 93 14.01 -9.24 14.47
N VAL A 94 15.06 -8.70 13.87
CA VAL A 94 16.42 -9.21 14.07
C VAL A 94 16.90 -8.83 15.46
N SER A 95 17.52 -9.77 16.17
CA SER A 95 18.07 -9.52 17.50
C SER A 95 19.10 -8.39 17.49
N ALA A 96 19.05 -7.56 18.53
CA ALA A 96 20.04 -6.51 18.76
C ALA A 96 21.46 -7.08 18.75
N GLY A 97 22.38 -6.44 18.03
CA GLY A 97 23.79 -6.85 17.98
C GLY A 97 24.08 -8.09 17.13
N ALA A 98 23.12 -8.60 16.36
CA ALA A 98 23.40 -9.66 15.38
C ALA A 98 24.45 -9.18 14.37
N SER A 99 25.54 -9.94 14.18
CA SER A 99 26.56 -9.67 13.16
C SER A 99 26.28 -10.42 11.85
N GLU A 100 25.46 -11.46 11.88
CA GLU A 100 25.05 -12.20 10.69
C GLU A 100 23.53 -12.44 10.68
N VAL A 101 22.87 -12.13 9.56
CA VAL A 101 21.44 -12.33 9.33
C VAL A 101 21.29 -13.16 8.07
N THR A 102 20.55 -14.26 8.14
CA THR A 102 20.44 -15.22 7.05
C THR A 102 18.99 -15.64 6.87
N LEU A 103 18.44 -15.37 5.68
CA LEU A 103 17.12 -15.80 5.23
C LEU A 103 17.33 -16.75 4.06
N ARG A 104 17.03 -18.04 4.22
CA ARG A 104 17.23 -19.07 3.20
C ARG A 104 15.95 -19.83 2.93
N ARG A 105 15.49 -19.99 1.68
CA ARG A 105 14.27 -20.79 1.41
C ARG A 105 13.09 -20.31 2.25
N VAL A 106 12.91 -18.99 2.34
CA VAL A 106 11.88 -18.33 3.15
C VAL A 106 10.79 -17.78 2.24
N VAL A 107 9.53 -17.99 2.61
CA VAL A 107 8.39 -17.37 1.92
C VAL A 107 7.89 -16.22 2.79
N LEU A 108 8.00 -14.98 2.33
CA LEU A 108 7.36 -13.82 2.96
C LEU A 108 5.98 -13.63 2.31
N ASP A 109 4.92 -13.77 3.09
CA ASP A 109 3.54 -13.76 2.59
C ASP A 109 2.75 -12.62 3.24
N GLY A 110 2.52 -11.54 2.50
CA GLY A 110 1.78 -10.36 2.97
C GLY A 110 2.45 -9.57 4.12
N VAL A 111 3.72 -9.84 4.41
CA VAL A 111 4.48 -9.23 5.51
C VAL A 111 5.54 -8.25 5.05
N SER A 112 5.85 -7.29 5.92
CA SER A 112 6.87 -6.27 5.67
C SER A 112 7.99 -6.31 6.71
N PRO A 113 8.90 -7.30 6.71
CA PRO A 113 10.02 -7.35 7.66
C PRO A 113 11.03 -6.24 7.41
N VAL A 114 11.64 -5.76 8.51
CA VAL A 114 12.65 -4.71 8.50
C VAL A 114 13.98 -5.22 9.05
N LEU A 115 15.01 -5.20 8.22
CA LEU A 115 16.40 -5.41 8.60
C LEU A 115 17.03 -4.04 8.89
N TYR A 116 16.90 -3.58 10.14
CA TYR A 116 17.43 -2.28 10.57
C TYR A 116 18.91 -2.41 11.00
N VAL A 117 19.81 -2.05 10.10
CA VAL A 117 21.27 -2.18 10.25
C VAL A 117 21.80 -1.48 11.51
N PRO A 118 21.37 -0.25 11.89
CA PRO A 118 21.91 0.41 13.08
C PRO A 118 21.65 -0.33 14.40
N TRP A 119 20.74 -1.30 14.42
CA TRP A 119 20.46 -2.13 15.59
C TRP A 119 21.30 -3.43 15.62
N MET A 120 21.98 -3.74 14.53
CA MET A 120 22.83 -4.92 14.39
C MET A 120 24.22 -4.65 14.98
N ALA A 121 25.18 -5.56 14.77
CA ALA A 121 26.54 -5.41 15.30
C ALA A 121 27.25 -4.15 14.77
N ARG A 122 28.03 -3.50 15.64
CA ARG A 122 28.79 -2.29 15.28
C ARG A 122 30.08 -2.58 14.50
N ASP A 123 30.68 -3.76 14.64
CA ASP A 123 31.97 -4.09 13.99
C ASP A 123 31.82 -4.57 12.53
N GLY A 124 30.58 -4.62 12.02
CA GLY A 124 30.25 -5.08 10.67
C GLY A 124 29.11 -6.09 10.69
N VAL A 125 28.33 -6.11 9.61
CA VAL A 125 27.10 -6.91 9.50
C VAL A 125 27.07 -7.64 8.18
N ARG A 126 26.78 -8.93 8.22
CA ARG A 126 26.55 -9.75 7.03
C ARG A 126 25.10 -10.17 6.92
N ILE A 127 24.43 -9.81 5.83
CA ILE A 127 23.04 -10.13 5.57
C ILE A 127 22.97 -10.97 4.29
N VAL A 128 22.48 -12.20 4.39
CA VAL A 128 22.29 -13.10 3.23
C VAL A 128 20.81 -13.42 3.09
N VAL A 129 20.23 -13.10 1.93
CA VAL A 129 18.85 -13.38 1.55
C VAL A 129 18.92 -14.23 0.29
N GLN A 130 18.65 -15.53 0.42
CA GLN A 130 18.85 -16.50 -0.64
C GLN A 130 17.62 -17.37 -0.84
N ASN A 131 17.15 -17.52 -2.08
CA ASN A 131 15.99 -18.37 -2.40
C ASN A 131 14.78 -17.95 -1.56
N VAL A 132 14.41 -16.67 -1.62
CA VAL A 132 13.32 -16.07 -0.83
C VAL A 132 12.22 -15.64 -1.77
N SER A 133 10.97 -16.01 -1.45
CA SER A 133 9.82 -15.58 -2.24
C SER A 133 9.03 -14.48 -1.54
N LEU A 134 8.72 -13.37 -2.22
CA LEU A 134 7.88 -12.28 -1.73
C LEU A 134 6.50 -12.37 -2.38
N LEU A 135 5.48 -12.78 -1.61
CA LEU A 135 4.12 -13.03 -2.09
C LEU A 135 3.12 -12.05 -1.46
N ASN A 136 1.97 -11.88 -2.12
CA ASN A 136 0.79 -11.18 -1.60
C ASN A 136 1.05 -9.76 -1.04
N GLY A 137 1.95 -8.98 -1.65
CA GLY A 137 2.26 -7.64 -1.16
C GLY A 137 3.42 -7.58 -0.17
N ALA A 138 4.14 -8.67 0.06
CA ALA A 138 5.27 -8.69 1.00
C ALA A 138 6.40 -7.76 0.57
N VAL A 139 6.99 -7.04 1.53
CA VAL A 139 8.05 -6.07 1.28
C VAL A 139 9.24 -6.30 2.20
N LEU A 140 10.40 -6.63 1.65
CA LEU A 140 11.62 -6.76 2.43
C LEU A 140 12.33 -5.41 2.51
N TYR A 141 12.39 -4.82 3.71
CA TYR A 141 13.11 -3.58 3.95
C TYR A 141 14.50 -3.85 4.50
N VAL A 142 15.52 -3.26 3.89
CA VAL A 142 16.86 -3.13 4.48
C VAL A 142 17.13 -1.65 4.72
N MET A 143 17.24 -1.29 6.00
CA MET A 143 17.30 0.09 6.45
C MET A 143 18.66 0.38 7.08
N GLY A 144 19.39 1.32 6.48
CA GLY A 144 20.60 1.91 7.04
C GLY A 144 20.33 2.98 8.12
N GLY A 145 21.38 3.67 8.53
CA GLY A 145 21.32 4.79 9.49
C GLY A 145 20.47 5.96 9.00
N GLY A 146 19.77 6.64 9.90
CA GLY A 146 18.98 7.83 9.58
C GLY A 146 17.70 7.59 8.76
N ALA A 147 17.35 6.33 8.45
CA ALA A 147 16.09 6.01 7.74
C ALA A 147 14.83 6.28 8.59
N LEU A 148 14.94 6.15 9.92
CA LEU A 148 13.83 6.36 10.86
C LEU A 148 13.89 7.77 11.45
N ARG A 149 12.84 8.57 11.23
CA ARG A 149 12.66 9.90 11.87
C ARG A 149 12.53 9.69 13.39
N GLY A 150 13.37 10.36 14.19
CA GLY A 150 13.35 10.32 15.67
C GLY A 150 14.31 9.32 16.33
N ALA A 151 15.10 8.56 15.57
CA ALA A 151 16.21 7.79 16.12
C ALA A 151 17.43 8.70 16.35
N VAL A 152 17.39 9.53 17.40
CA VAL A 152 18.55 10.34 17.87
C VAL A 152 19.54 9.49 18.65
N ALA A 153 19.71 8.23 18.25
CA ALA A 153 20.84 7.44 18.73
C ALA A 153 22.09 7.96 18.00
N ALA A 154 22.65 9.02 18.58
CA ALA A 154 24.07 9.18 18.88
C ALA A 154 25.04 8.48 17.93
N GLY A 155 25.78 9.29 17.17
CA GLY A 155 27.01 8.87 16.50
C GLY A 155 26.72 8.20 15.16
N SER A 156 27.01 8.88 14.06
CA SER A 156 28.33 8.85 13.42
C SER A 156 28.35 7.73 12.37
N ASP A 157 29.04 7.98 11.26
CA ASP A 157 29.45 6.98 10.27
C ASP A 157 30.33 5.83 10.88
N GLU A 158 30.24 5.55 12.19
CA GLU A 158 31.08 4.60 12.94
C GLU A 158 30.52 3.17 12.99
N GLY A 159 29.43 2.88 12.27
CA GLY A 159 29.04 1.50 12.01
C GLY A 159 30.05 0.83 11.07
N GLY A 160 30.44 -0.41 11.36
CA GLY A 160 31.23 -1.25 10.49
C GLY A 160 30.52 -1.55 9.16
N PRO A 161 31.25 -2.05 8.15
CA PRO A 161 30.71 -2.27 6.81
C PRO A 161 29.59 -3.31 6.79
N VAL A 162 28.62 -3.11 5.90
CA VAL A 162 27.52 -4.05 5.66
C VAL A 162 27.78 -4.85 4.38
N GLU A 163 27.82 -6.17 4.48
CA GLU A 163 27.80 -7.09 3.33
C GLU A 163 26.35 -7.61 3.16
N LEU A 164 25.59 -7.05 2.22
CA LEU A 164 24.25 -7.52 1.86
C LEU A 164 24.32 -8.33 0.56
N SER A 165 23.89 -9.59 0.62
CA SER A 165 23.75 -10.47 -0.55
C SER A 165 22.32 -10.95 -0.68
N VAL A 166 21.62 -10.43 -1.69
CA VAL A 166 20.28 -10.86 -2.08
C VAL A 166 20.40 -11.65 -3.37
N CYS A 167 20.11 -12.94 -3.36
CA CYS A 167 20.15 -13.78 -4.57
C CYS A 167 18.96 -14.75 -4.64
N ASP A 168 18.62 -15.19 -5.85
CA ASP A 168 17.53 -16.12 -6.09
C ASP A 168 16.20 -15.65 -5.43
N VAL A 169 15.91 -14.35 -5.44
CA VAL A 169 14.67 -13.81 -4.87
C VAL A 169 13.59 -13.77 -5.94
N GLU A 170 12.44 -14.36 -5.62
CA GLU A 170 11.25 -14.35 -6.49
C GLU A 170 10.16 -13.50 -5.86
N ALA A 171 9.85 -12.35 -6.44
CA ALA A 171 8.78 -11.48 -5.96
C ALA A 171 7.61 -11.48 -6.95
N LEU A 172 6.40 -11.74 -6.45
CA LEU A 172 5.16 -11.57 -7.19
C LEU A 172 4.25 -10.61 -6.43
N ASN A 173 4.14 -9.39 -6.94
CA ASN A 173 3.57 -8.25 -6.23
C ASN A 173 4.24 -8.04 -4.87
N GLY A 174 5.54 -8.33 -4.77
CA GLY A 174 6.37 -7.98 -3.62
C GLY A 174 7.40 -6.94 -4.02
N ALA A 175 8.04 -6.32 -3.03
CA ALA A 175 9.08 -5.31 -3.28
C ALA A 175 10.29 -5.49 -2.38
N LEU A 176 11.47 -5.17 -2.92
CA LEU A 176 12.70 -5.00 -2.15
C LEU A 176 12.95 -3.50 -1.95
N VAL A 177 13.14 -3.08 -0.71
CA VAL A 177 13.34 -1.66 -0.37
C VAL A 177 14.68 -1.47 0.33
N LEU A 178 15.53 -0.62 -0.25
CA LEU A 178 16.77 -0.15 0.36
C LEU A 178 16.61 1.32 0.74
N THR A 179 16.89 1.67 1.99
CA THR A 179 16.70 3.04 2.49
C THR A 179 17.69 3.41 3.57
N GLY A 180 17.96 4.71 3.74
CA GLY A 180 18.87 5.23 4.75
C GLY A 180 20.33 5.30 4.29
N THR A 181 21.22 5.51 5.25
CA THR A 181 22.65 5.68 5.04
C THR A 181 23.40 4.39 5.34
N PHE A 182 24.23 3.94 4.40
CA PHE A 182 25.10 2.79 4.59
C PHE A 182 26.55 3.25 4.84
N PRO A 183 27.23 2.69 5.85
CA PRO A 183 28.57 3.12 6.27
C PRO A 183 29.63 2.72 5.25
N ALA A 184 30.79 3.39 5.31
CA ALA A 184 31.90 3.16 4.39
C ALA A 184 32.33 1.69 4.29
N GLY A 185 32.62 1.24 3.06
CA GLY A 185 33.02 -0.14 2.78
C GLY A 185 31.85 -1.12 2.69
N SER A 186 30.59 -0.67 2.76
CA SER A 186 29.43 -1.54 2.56
C SER A 186 29.30 -1.98 1.10
N VAL A 187 28.96 -3.25 0.92
CA VAL A 187 28.75 -3.89 -0.39
C VAL A 187 27.36 -4.51 -0.39
N LEU A 188 26.46 -3.92 -1.17
CA LEU A 188 25.07 -4.35 -1.33
C LEU A 188 24.91 -4.98 -2.70
N THR A 189 24.44 -6.23 -2.75
CA THR A 189 24.36 -7.01 -3.99
C THR A 189 22.97 -7.61 -4.12
N VAL A 190 22.39 -7.49 -5.33
CA VAL A 190 21.14 -8.13 -5.72
C VAL A 190 21.39 -8.89 -7.01
N THR A 191 21.39 -10.22 -6.96
CA THR A 191 21.77 -11.09 -8.08
C THR A 191 20.69 -12.11 -8.41
N ASP A 192 20.64 -12.56 -9.65
CA ASP A 192 19.88 -13.75 -10.08
C ASP A 192 18.42 -13.81 -9.58
N SER A 193 17.74 -12.65 -9.54
CA SER A 193 16.41 -12.50 -8.92
C SER A 193 15.34 -12.13 -9.95
N LEU A 194 14.10 -12.54 -9.71
CA LEU A 194 12.94 -12.24 -10.55
C LEU A 194 11.89 -11.49 -9.72
N LEU A 195 11.71 -10.20 -9.99
CA LEU A 195 10.71 -9.39 -9.30
C LEU A 195 9.69 -8.86 -10.31
N VAL A 196 8.44 -9.28 -10.12
CA VAL A 196 7.31 -8.94 -10.97
C VAL A 196 6.23 -8.30 -10.13
N ALA A 197 5.72 -7.14 -10.55
CA ALA A 197 4.57 -6.50 -9.93
C ALA A 197 3.49 -6.15 -10.95
N ALA A 198 2.24 -6.44 -10.61
CA ALA A 198 1.08 -6.18 -11.45
C ALA A 198 -0.06 -5.52 -10.67
N ARG A 199 0.13 -5.28 -9.36
CA ARG A 199 -0.72 -4.44 -8.50
C ARG A 199 0.15 -3.59 -7.58
N SER A 200 -0.43 -2.52 -7.03
CA SER A 200 0.25 -1.66 -6.07
C SER A 200 0.64 -2.42 -4.81
N THR A 201 1.83 -2.11 -4.30
CA THR A 201 2.41 -2.66 -3.08
C THR A 201 2.45 -1.55 -2.02
N PRO A 202 1.72 -1.68 -0.90
CA PRO A 202 1.72 -0.67 0.15
C PRO A 202 3.09 -0.62 0.84
N LEU A 203 3.76 0.54 0.77
CA LEU A 203 5.06 0.73 1.43
C LEU A 203 4.86 1.26 2.86
N VAL A 204 4.55 0.36 3.79
CA VAL A 204 4.11 0.67 5.17
C VAL A 204 5.05 1.61 5.93
N TYR A 205 6.37 1.45 5.76
CA TYR A 205 7.38 2.28 6.44
C TYR A 205 7.80 3.53 5.65
N LEU A 206 7.17 3.79 4.50
CA LEU A 206 7.39 4.98 3.67
C LEU A 206 6.05 5.67 3.36
N PRO A 207 5.30 6.14 4.37
CA PRO A 207 3.92 6.64 4.18
C PRO A 207 3.80 7.88 3.30
N GLY A 208 4.89 8.62 3.06
CA GLY A 208 4.95 9.76 2.14
C GLY A 208 5.44 9.41 0.74
N SER A 209 5.74 8.14 0.47
CA SER A 209 6.26 7.73 -0.83
C SER A 209 5.17 7.83 -1.90
N GLN A 210 5.46 8.61 -2.95
CA GLN A 210 4.59 8.70 -4.13
C GLN A 210 4.66 7.43 -4.99
N SER A 211 5.52 6.46 -4.64
CA SER A 211 5.81 5.29 -5.48
C SER A 211 4.80 4.15 -5.34
N SER A 212 4.18 3.99 -4.16
CA SER A 212 3.31 2.84 -3.84
C SER A 212 2.18 2.57 -4.88
N PRO A 213 1.50 3.58 -5.44
CA PRO A 213 0.46 3.36 -6.45
C PRO A 213 0.98 2.75 -7.76
N TYR A 214 2.27 2.87 -8.06
CA TYR A 214 2.87 2.51 -9.36
C TYR A 214 3.57 1.14 -9.35
N ALA A 215 3.31 0.33 -8.32
CA ALA A 215 3.81 -1.05 -8.16
C ALA A 215 5.31 -1.23 -8.39
N PRO A 216 6.16 -0.56 -7.59
CA PRO A 216 7.59 -0.75 -7.67
C PRO A 216 8.00 -2.15 -7.22
N VAL A 217 9.01 -2.71 -7.88
CA VAL A 217 9.64 -3.99 -7.51
C VAL A 217 10.94 -3.78 -6.72
N LEU A 218 11.70 -2.73 -7.06
CA LEU A 218 12.90 -2.30 -6.34
C LEU A 218 12.80 -0.82 -6.01
N VAL A 219 12.85 -0.48 -4.72
CA VAL A 219 12.72 0.90 -4.24
C VAL A 219 14.01 1.33 -3.54
N LEU A 220 14.60 2.43 -4.02
CA LEU A 220 15.74 3.10 -3.38
C LEU A 220 15.22 4.41 -2.78
N SER A 221 14.94 4.45 -1.47
CA SER A 221 14.27 5.59 -0.83
C SER A 221 15.21 6.33 0.10
N GLY A 222 15.53 7.60 -0.18
CA GLY A 222 16.42 8.42 0.64
C GLY A 222 17.76 7.73 0.93
N LEU A 223 18.28 7.02 -0.07
CA LEU A 223 19.45 6.17 0.06
C LEU A 223 20.72 7.02 -0.03
N ARG A 224 21.64 6.81 0.93
CA ARG A 224 22.96 7.46 0.96
C ARG A 224 24.06 6.42 1.05
N LEU A 225 24.90 6.36 0.01
CA LEU A 225 26.02 5.42 -0.08
C LEU A 225 27.34 6.19 0.05
N VAL A 226 27.95 6.14 1.24
CA VAL A 226 29.27 6.72 1.51
C VAL A 226 30.32 5.64 1.27
N ARG A 227 31.18 5.81 0.27
CA ARG A 227 32.23 4.83 -0.11
C ARG A 227 31.73 3.38 -0.12
N SER A 228 30.50 3.21 -0.61
CA SER A 228 29.76 1.96 -0.58
C SER A 228 29.12 1.72 -1.94
N VAL A 229 28.87 0.46 -2.28
CA VAL A 229 28.36 0.10 -3.60
C VAL A 229 27.07 -0.71 -3.51
N LEU A 230 26.15 -0.44 -4.44
CA LEU A 230 24.99 -1.27 -4.74
C LEU A 230 25.15 -1.84 -6.15
N VAL A 231 25.23 -3.16 -6.27
CA VAL A 231 25.35 -3.86 -7.55
C VAL A 231 24.14 -4.76 -7.74
N VAL A 232 23.34 -4.46 -8.76
CA VAL A 232 22.21 -5.28 -9.21
C VAL A 232 22.64 -5.96 -10.51
N SER A 233 22.76 -7.29 -10.51
CA SER A 233 23.28 -8.05 -11.66
C SER A 233 22.44 -9.28 -11.99
N GLY A 234 22.04 -9.45 -13.26
CA GLY A 234 21.27 -10.64 -13.67
C GLY A 234 19.86 -10.69 -13.07
N VAL A 235 19.26 -9.54 -12.79
CA VAL A 235 17.92 -9.42 -12.17
C VAL A 235 16.88 -9.02 -13.21
N ALA A 236 15.71 -9.68 -13.19
CA ALA A 236 14.56 -9.29 -13.98
C ALA A 236 13.56 -8.49 -13.13
N LEU A 237 13.26 -7.26 -13.54
CA LEU A 237 12.46 -6.25 -12.85
C LEU A 237 11.30 -5.84 -13.77
N VAL A 238 10.09 -6.32 -13.49
CA VAL A 238 8.96 -6.19 -14.42
C VAL A 238 7.71 -5.66 -13.71
N THR A 239 7.07 -4.68 -14.33
CA THR A 239 5.77 -4.15 -13.93
C THR A 239 4.78 -4.30 -15.08
N VAL A 240 3.61 -4.85 -14.81
CA VAL A 240 2.61 -5.21 -15.85
C VAL A 240 1.36 -4.32 -15.77
N MET A 241 1.49 -3.14 -15.15
CA MET A 241 0.39 -2.20 -15.00
C MET A 241 0.63 -0.90 -15.74
N THR A 242 -0.47 -0.24 -16.11
CA THR A 242 -0.44 1.16 -16.56
C THR A 242 0.12 2.05 -15.46
N GLY A 243 1.05 2.93 -15.80
CA GLY A 243 1.81 3.77 -14.89
C GLY A 243 2.94 3.04 -14.14
N GLY A 244 3.15 1.75 -14.41
CA GLY A 244 4.09 0.90 -13.67
C GLY A 244 5.53 1.41 -13.72
N ARG A 245 6.14 1.58 -12.54
CA ARG A 245 7.53 2.03 -12.38
C ARG A 245 8.35 0.92 -11.75
N THR A 246 9.18 0.24 -12.55
CA THR A 246 9.92 -0.95 -12.11
C THR A 246 10.90 -0.67 -10.98
N VAL A 247 11.93 0.14 -11.25
CA VAL A 247 12.82 0.69 -10.23
C VAL A 247 12.39 2.10 -9.90
N VAL A 248 12.20 2.38 -8.61
CA VAL A 248 11.86 3.73 -8.15
C VAL A 248 12.94 4.26 -7.21
N VAL A 249 13.43 5.46 -7.52
CA VAL A 249 14.29 6.23 -6.63
C VAL A 249 13.46 7.36 -6.02
N ASP A 250 13.15 7.25 -4.73
CA ASP A 250 12.25 8.14 -4.02
C ASP A 250 12.91 8.83 -2.82
N GLY A 251 12.18 9.73 -2.17
CA GLY A 251 12.68 10.59 -1.11
C GLY A 251 13.23 11.90 -1.65
N ALA A 252 13.97 12.63 -0.81
CA ALA A 252 14.52 13.94 -1.20
C ALA A 252 15.69 13.80 -2.18
N VAL A 253 16.64 12.91 -1.87
CA VAL A 253 17.91 12.74 -2.60
C VAL A 253 18.36 11.27 -2.55
N LEU A 254 18.86 10.75 -3.68
CA LEU A 254 19.78 9.60 -3.74
C LEU A 254 21.20 10.15 -3.78
N GLU A 255 21.97 9.96 -2.71
CA GLU A 255 23.29 10.58 -2.55
C GLU A 255 24.39 9.51 -2.61
N LEU A 256 25.29 9.63 -3.58
CA LEU A 256 26.46 8.79 -3.76
C LEU A 256 27.71 9.61 -3.45
N VAL A 257 28.47 9.23 -2.44
CA VAL A 257 29.68 9.95 -1.98
C VAL A 257 30.89 9.02 -2.09
N GLY A 258 31.62 9.09 -3.20
CA GLY A 258 32.72 8.14 -3.50
C GLY A 258 32.28 6.68 -3.54
N GLY A 259 30.97 6.43 -3.68
CA GLY A 259 30.34 5.12 -3.80
C GLY A 259 29.70 4.93 -5.18
N GLY A 260 28.93 3.87 -5.37
CA GLY A 260 28.28 3.68 -6.67
C GLY A 260 27.08 2.77 -6.69
N VAL A 261 26.28 2.92 -7.74
CA VAL A 261 25.14 2.06 -8.07
C VAL A 261 25.34 1.51 -9.47
N ALA A 262 25.30 0.20 -9.63
CA ALA A 262 25.42 -0.48 -10.92
C ALA A 262 24.19 -1.37 -11.16
N LEU A 263 23.50 -1.16 -12.28
CA LEU A 263 22.42 -2.00 -12.77
C LEU A 263 22.93 -2.73 -14.03
N ASP A 264 23.61 -3.85 -13.82
CA ASP A 264 24.29 -4.59 -14.88
C ASP A 264 23.49 -5.81 -15.31
N ALA A 265 23.41 -6.09 -16.62
CA ALA A 265 22.71 -7.26 -17.13
C ALA A 265 21.28 -7.45 -16.57
N ALA A 266 20.61 -6.36 -16.18
CA ALA A 266 19.27 -6.37 -15.64
C ALA A 266 18.24 -6.36 -16.79
N VAL A 267 17.06 -6.93 -16.58
CA VAL A 267 15.95 -6.88 -17.53
C VAL A 267 14.86 -6.00 -16.95
N PHE A 268 14.54 -4.89 -17.62
CA PHE A 268 13.48 -3.97 -17.23
C PHE A 268 12.26 -4.13 -18.13
N GLY A 269 11.08 -4.30 -17.53
CA GLY A 269 9.81 -4.38 -18.24
C GLY A 269 8.75 -3.49 -17.61
N GLY A 270 8.14 -2.54 -18.32
CA GLY A 270 7.05 -1.74 -17.74
C GLY A 270 6.78 -0.42 -18.43
N GLU A 271 6.10 0.53 -17.77
CA GLU A 271 5.99 1.87 -18.33
C GLU A 271 7.29 2.67 -18.14
N TYR A 272 7.92 2.55 -16.97
CA TYR A 272 9.23 3.14 -16.67
C TYR A 272 10.22 2.06 -16.23
N ALA A 273 11.38 2.00 -16.89
CA ALA A 273 12.48 1.10 -16.51
C ALA A 273 13.21 1.58 -15.24
N LEU A 274 13.35 2.88 -15.07
CA LEU A 274 13.74 3.49 -13.81
C LEU A 274 13.08 4.86 -13.71
N TYR A 275 12.45 5.14 -12.58
CA TYR A 275 11.83 6.44 -12.30
C TYR A 275 12.46 7.03 -11.05
N ALA A 276 13.24 8.10 -11.19
CA ALA A 276 13.78 8.85 -10.07
C ALA A 276 12.93 10.11 -9.81
N SER A 277 12.05 10.03 -8.80
CA SER A 277 11.38 11.20 -8.22
C SER A 277 12.31 11.99 -7.32
N ALA A 278 13.34 11.37 -6.75
CA ALA A 278 14.37 12.06 -5.96
C ALA A 278 15.44 12.72 -6.86
N ARG A 279 16.12 13.74 -6.34
CA ARG A 279 17.35 14.26 -6.96
C ARG A 279 18.46 13.23 -6.84
N VAL A 280 19.21 12.98 -7.91
CA VAL A 280 20.35 12.05 -7.89
C VAL A 280 21.65 12.83 -7.86
N VAL A 281 22.41 12.69 -6.78
CA VAL A 281 23.65 13.46 -6.53
C VAL A 281 24.83 12.50 -6.40
N ALA A 282 25.78 12.59 -7.32
CA ALA A 282 27.01 11.81 -7.33
C ALA A 282 28.21 12.73 -7.09
N SER A 283 28.92 12.54 -5.98
CA SER A 283 30.03 13.41 -5.57
C SER A 283 31.29 12.61 -5.21
N TRP A 284 32.44 13.29 -5.19
CA TRP A 284 33.71 12.75 -4.69
C TRP A 284 34.15 11.44 -5.36
N GLY A 285 34.03 11.36 -6.69
CA GLY A 285 34.38 10.13 -7.41
C GLY A 285 33.32 9.06 -7.34
N ALA A 286 32.03 9.40 -7.25
CA ALA A 286 30.94 8.41 -7.30
C ALA A 286 30.62 7.92 -8.73
N VAL A 287 29.91 6.79 -8.84
CA VAL A 287 29.50 6.20 -10.13
C VAL A 287 28.04 5.75 -10.12
N LEU A 288 27.27 6.15 -11.14
CA LEU A 288 25.99 5.53 -11.48
C LEU A 288 26.14 4.83 -12.84
N ARG A 289 25.98 3.50 -12.90
CA ARG A 289 26.14 2.71 -14.11
C ARG A 289 24.89 1.89 -14.43
N VAL A 290 24.47 1.88 -15.69
CA VAL A 290 23.53 0.90 -16.24
C VAL A 290 24.19 0.28 -17.46
N SER A 291 24.59 -0.99 -17.37
CA SER A 291 25.42 -1.63 -18.40
C SER A 291 24.97 -3.02 -18.82
N GLY A 292 24.92 -3.30 -20.12
CA GLY A 292 24.58 -4.64 -20.62
C GLY A 292 23.13 -5.06 -20.29
N SER A 293 22.29 -4.11 -19.88
CA SER A 293 20.92 -4.34 -19.43
C SER A 293 19.94 -4.28 -20.60
N GLN A 294 18.78 -4.89 -20.41
CA GLN A 294 17.72 -5.00 -21.39
C GLN A 294 16.55 -4.12 -20.97
N VAL A 295 16.13 -3.19 -21.82
CA VAL A 295 15.14 -2.17 -21.48
C VAL A 295 13.93 -2.28 -22.40
N TYR A 296 12.84 -2.84 -21.89
CA TYR A 296 11.55 -2.97 -22.58
C TYR A 296 10.50 -2.13 -21.85
N ALA A 297 10.43 -0.85 -22.20
CA ALA A 297 9.54 0.06 -21.48
C ALA A 297 8.90 1.14 -22.35
N ALA A 298 7.93 1.87 -21.83
CA ALA A 298 7.49 3.10 -22.49
C ALA A 298 8.58 4.17 -22.42
N HIS A 299 9.24 4.30 -21.26
CA HIS A 299 10.33 5.22 -20.96
C HIS A 299 11.49 4.47 -20.30
N GLY A 300 12.72 4.87 -20.61
CA GLY A 300 13.93 4.26 -20.06
C GLY A 300 14.22 4.72 -18.63
N LEU A 301 15.39 5.32 -18.44
CA LEU A 301 15.88 5.82 -17.16
C LEU A 301 15.50 7.30 -17.03
N MET A 302 14.42 7.58 -16.28
CA MET A 302 13.93 8.94 -16.09
C MET A 302 14.44 9.55 -14.78
N PHE A 303 15.08 10.72 -14.89
CA PHE A 303 15.47 11.58 -13.77
C PHE A 303 14.57 12.82 -13.75
N ASP A 304 13.45 12.71 -13.03
CA ASP A 304 12.39 13.74 -13.02
C ASP A 304 12.83 14.98 -12.22
N SER A 305 13.44 14.76 -11.05
CA SER A 305 13.89 15.85 -10.17
C SER A 305 15.32 16.34 -10.46
N GLY A 306 16.04 15.70 -11.37
CA GLY A 306 17.36 16.12 -11.84
C GLY A 306 18.54 15.26 -11.35
N VAL A 307 19.69 15.51 -11.95
CA VAL A 307 20.96 14.82 -11.73
C VAL A 307 22.11 15.82 -11.57
N GLU A 308 22.93 15.63 -10.54
CA GLU A 308 24.15 16.39 -10.30
C GLU A 308 25.35 15.45 -10.15
N ALA A 309 26.41 15.74 -10.88
CA ALA A 309 27.65 14.97 -10.84
C ALA A 309 28.85 15.88 -10.63
N ASN A 310 29.56 15.75 -9.51
CA ASN A 310 30.78 16.50 -9.20
C ASN A 310 31.98 15.53 -9.07
N ALA A 311 32.91 15.63 -10.03
CA ALA A 311 34.05 14.71 -10.16
C ALA A 311 33.63 13.23 -10.19
N SER A 312 32.51 12.92 -10.84
CA SER A 312 31.84 11.62 -10.80
C SER A 312 31.37 11.19 -12.20
N ALA A 313 30.91 9.94 -12.33
CA ALA A 313 30.52 9.37 -13.62
C ALA A 313 29.09 8.82 -13.64
N VAL A 314 28.35 9.11 -14.70
CA VAL A 314 27.06 8.50 -15.05
C VAL A 314 27.24 7.78 -16.38
N VAL A 315 27.13 6.45 -16.38
CA VAL A 315 27.48 5.61 -17.54
C VAL A 315 26.32 4.71 -17.91
N VAL A 316 25.75 4.91 -19.10
CA VAL A 316 24.71 4.09 -19.71
C VAL A 316 25.30 3.42 -20.94
N SER A 317 25.69 2.15 -20.80
CA SER A 317 26.48 1.46 -21.82
C SER A 317 25.98 0.10 -22.24
N ASP A 318 26.15 -0.23 -23.52
CA ASP A 318 25.98 -1.61 -24.02
C ASP A 318 24.58 -2.20 -23.73
N ASN A 319 23.56 -1.34 -23.55
CA ASN A 319 22.19 -1.75 -23.26
C ASN A 319 21.41 -2.01 -24.56
N ALA A 320 20.44 -2.92 -24.52
CA ALA A 320 19.60 -3.25 -25.66
C ALA A 320 18.12 -3.24 -25.30
N GLY A 321 17.21 -3.10 -26.27
CA GLY A 321 15.78 -3.16 -25.99
C GLY A 321 14.93 -2.27 -26.89
N ALA A 322 13.71 -1.99 -26.46
CA ALA A 322 12.73 -1.21 -27.21
C ALA A 322 11.96 -0.26 -26.29
N LEU A 323 11.80 0.97 -26.76
CA LEU A 323 11.06 2.02 -26.08
C LEU A 323 9.84 2.44 -26.90
N THR A 324 8.71 2.67 -26.22
CA THR A 324 7.47 3.03 -26.93
C THR A 324 7.34 4.54 -27.19
N TYR A 325 7.75 5.38 -26.23
CA TYR A 325 7.55 6.84 -26.31
C TYR A 325 8.81 7.64 -25.93
N GLY A 326 9.52 7.19 -24.90
CA GLY A 326 10.61 7.89 -24.26
C GLY A 326 11.98 7.78 -24.93
N ALA A 327 13.01 8.08 -24.16
CA ALA A 327 14.42 7.85 -24.47
C ALA A 327 15.06 6.89 -23.45
N LEU A 328 16.20 6.29 -23.81
CA LEU A 328 16.93 5.40 -22.91
C LEU A 328 17.37 6.12 -21.63
N LEU A 329 17.87 7.35 -21.76
CA LEU A 329 18.17 8.23 -20.65
C LEU A 329 17.40 9.54 -20.81
N GLU A 330 16.55 9.87 -19.84
CA GLU A 330 15.74 11.08 -19.81
C GLU A 330 16.09 11.95 -18.61
N LEU A 331 16.69 13.11 -18.87
CA LEU A 331 17.02 14.11 -17.88
C LEU A 331 15.99 15.24 -17.97
N ARG A 332 14.93 15.17 -17.15
CA ARG A 332 13.83 16.13 -17.17
C ARG A 332 14.03 17.28 -16.19
N GLY A 333 14.56 16.96 -15.01
CA GLY A 333 14.99 17.96 -14.02
C GLY A 333 16.30 18.65 -14.40
N SER A 334 16.90 19.40 -13.46
CA SER A 334 18.21 20.04 -13.69
C SER A 334 19.29 18.98 -13.93
N ALA A 335 20.16 19.19 -14.91
CA ALA A 335 21.28 18.29 -15.21
C ALA A 335 22.59 19.08 -15.16
N SER A 336 23.40 18.87 -14.12
CA SER A 336 24.66 19.59 -13.91
C SER A 336 25.84 18.64 -13.72
N PHE A 337 26.90 18.85 -14.50
CA PHE A 337 28.11 18.05 -14.47
C PHE A 337 29.33 18.97 -14.27
N ALA A 338 30.03 18.82 -13.16
CA ALA A 338 31.14 19.68 -12.75
C ALA A 338 32.43 18.90 -12.45
N SER A 339 33.56 19.59 -12.43
CA SER A 339 34.85 19.07 -11.95
C SER A 339 35.33 17.79 -12.67
N ARG A 340 35.30 17.77 -14.02
CA ARG A 340 35.70 16.60 -14.83
C ARG A 340 34.79 15.38 -14.66
N SER A 341 33.51 15.62 -14.39
CA SER A 341 32.48 14.57 -14.45
C SER A 341 32.29 14.03 -15.87
N TRP A 342 31.74 12.83 -15.96
CA TRP A 342 31.54 12.15 -17.23
C TRP A 342 30.13 11.56 -17.34
N LEU A 343 29.35 12.08 -18.28
CA LEU A 343 28.11 11.46 -18.72
C LEU A 343 28.40 10.66 -20.00
N SER A 344 28.24 9.34 -19.94
CA SER A 344 28.50 8.46 -21.08
C SER A 344 27.29 7.67 -21.50
N VAL A 345 26.84 7.88 -22.73
CA VAL A 345 25.79 7.10 -23.40
C VAL A 345 26.46 6.42 -24.59
N ARG A 346 26.86 5.15 -24.44
CA ARG A 346 27.69 4.45 -25.43
C ARG A 346 27.28 3.01 -25.73
N GLY A 347 27.44 2.57 -26.97
CA GLY A 347 27.24 1.14 -27.31
C GLY A 347 25.80 0.64 -27.16
N ASN A 348 24.81 1.51 -26.96
CA ASN A 348 23.43 1.09 -26.72
C ASN A 348 22.71 0.82 -28.04
N SER A 349 21.87 -0.21 -28.10
CA SER A 349 21.05 -0.57 -29.25
C SER A 349 19.57 -0.62 -28.88
N ILE A 350 18.90 0.53 -28.96
CA ILE A 350 17.52 0.72 -28.52
C ILE A 350 16.63 1.06 -29.71
N SER A 351 15.51 0.36 -29.84
CA SER A 351 14.41 0.82 -30.72
C SER A 351 13.70 1.99 -30.05
N GLY A 352 14.20 3.20 -30.28
CA GLY A 352 13.69 4.46 -29.71
C GLY A 352 14.77 5.55 -29.67
N ARG A 353 14.48 6.63 -28.94
CA ARG A 353 15.46 7.70 -28.67
C ARG A 353 16.49 7.24 -27.63
N LEU A 354 17.69 7.79 -27.69
CA LEU A 354 18.80 7.40 -26.82
C LEU A 354 18.99 8.36 -25.66
N LEU A 355 18.86 9.66 -25.89
CA LEU A 355 19.12 10.68 -24.87
C LEU A 355 18.11 11.82 -24.98
N SER A 356 17.46 12.16 -23.88
CA SER A 356 16.64 13.36 -23.75
C SER A 356 17.22 14.23 -22.64
N VAL A 357 17.53 15.48 -22.93
CA VAL A 357 18.03 16.44 -21.94
C VAL A 357 17.11 17.65 -21.84
N PRO A 358 17.23 18.50 -20.80
CA PRO A 358 16.37 19.67 -20.69
C PRO A 358 16.52 20.60 -21.90
N SER A 359 15.40 21.13 -22.37
CA SER A 359 15.37 22.17 -23.41
C SER A 359 15.74 23.53 -22.83
N TYR A 360 16.14 24.46 -23.71
CA TYR A 360 16.40 25.85 -23.36
C TYR A 360 15.17 26.48 -22.66
N PRO A 361 15.35 27.26 -21.57
CA PRO A 361 16.61 27.79 -21.04
C PRO A 361 17.34 26.92 -20.01
N ARG A 362 16.82 25.74 -19.62
CA ARG A 362 17.43 24.92 -18.55
C ARG A 362 18.71 24.24 -19.02
N SER A 363 18.67 23.55 -20.16
CA SER A 363 19.79 22.80 -20.74
C SER A 363 20.49 21.80 -19.78
N ALA A 364 21.35 20.93 -20.32
CA ALA A 364 22.32 20.19 -19.51
C ALA A 364 23.62 20.99 -19.41
N GLU A 365 24.04 21.35 -18.20
CA GLU A 365 25.21 22.18 -17.95
C GLU A 365 26.46 21.32 -17.74
N LEU A 366 27.47 21.51 -18.60
CA LEU A 366 28.79 20.89 -18.44
C LEU A 366 29.85 21.93 -18.12
N VAL A 367 30.33 21.88 -16.88
CA VAL A 367 31.47 22.67 -16.37
C VAL A 367 32.69 21.77 -16.31
N GLN A 368 33.67 22.00 -17.19
CA GLN A 368 34.89 21.18 -17.28
C GLN A 368 34.64 19.67 -17.37
N SER A 369 33.48 19.27 -17.91
CA SER A 369 32.99 17.89 -17.89
C SER A 369 32.77 17.37 -19.31
N THR A 370 32.62 16.05 -19.43
CA THR A 370 32.49 15.38 -20.73
C THR A 370 31.13 14.70 -20.86
N LEU A 371 30.41 14.97 -21.95
CA LEU A 371 29.26 14.21 -22.42
C LEU A 371 29.70 13.39 -23.64
N THR A 372 29.46 12.08 -23.62
CA THR A 372 29.71 11.20 -24.77
C THR A 372 28.41 10.57 -25.26
N LEU A 373 28.19 10.66 -26.56
CA LEU A 373 27.12 9.97 -27.27
C LEU A 373 27.75 9.21 -28.44
N HIS A 374 28.20 7.98 -28.18
CA HIS A 374 29.04 7.25 -29.13
C HIS A 374 28.67 5.79 -29.34
N GLY A 375 28.60 5.33 -30.60
CA GLY A 375 28.42 3.91 -30.91
C GLY A 375 27.02 3.39 -30.60
N ASN A 376 26.01 4.25 -30.66
CA ASN A 376 24.64 3.88 -30.31
C ASN A 376 23.79 3.65 -31.57
N ALA A 377 22.84 2.71 -31.48
CA ALA A 377 21.79 2.45 -32.44
C ALA A 377 20.43 2.84 -31.87
N GLY A 378 19.72 3.69 -32.61
CA GLY A 378 18.41 4.22 -32.28
C GLY A 378 17.40 4.03 -33.42
N SER A 379 16.13 4.33 -33.14
CA SER A 379 15.08 4.44 -34.16
C SER A 379 14.14 5.60 -33.87
N GLY A 380 13.47 6.11 -34.90
CA GLY A 380 12.56 7.25 -34.83
C GLY A 380 13.06 8.45 -35.64
N LEU A 381 12.57 9.64 -35.30
CA LEU A 381 12.88 10.89 -36.01
C LEU A 381 14.23 11.49 -35.60
N VAL A 382 14.61 11.32 -34.33
CA VAL A 382 15.82 11.91 -33.74
C VAL A 382 16.51 10.89 -32.83
N VAL A 383 17.82 11.04 -32.66
CA VAL A 383 18.61 10.28 -31.68
C VAL A 383 18.49 10.91 -30.29
N MET A 384 18.50 12.24 -30.25
CA MET A 384 18.52 13.05 -29.04
C MET A 384 17.61 14.26 -29.18
N ASP A 385 17.03 14.73 -28.08
CA ASP A 385 16.35 16.02 -27.97
C ASP A 385 16.84 16.82 -26.75
N GLY A 386 16.53 18.11 -26.75
CA GLY A 386 17.00 19.08 -25.76
C GLY A 386 18.28 19.81 -26.17
N THR A 387 18.87 20.53 -25.22
CA THR A 387 20.05 21.38 -25.48
C THR A 387 21.16 21.14 -24.45
N VAL A 388 22.40 21.06 -24.94
CA VAL A 388 23.60 20.94 -24.09
C VAL A 388 24.27 22.30 -24.01
N ALA A 389 24.35 22.86 -22.81
CA ALA A 389 25.07 24.09 -22.53
C ALA A 389 26.45 23.76 -21.99
N LEU A 390 27.45 24.14 -22.78
CA LEU A 390 28.83 24.06 -22.36
C LEU A 390 29.18 25.37 -21.64
N VAL A 391 29.72 25.31 -20.43
CA VAL A 391 30.04 26.50 -19.60
C VAL A 391 31.54 26.50 -19.24
N GLY A 392 32.22 27.63 -19.43
CA GLY A 392 33.67 27.77 -19.17
C GLY A 392 34.57 27.07 -20.20
N ALA A 393 35.86 26.85 -19.89
CA ALA A 393 36.84 26.14 -20.74
C ALA A 393 37.03 24.69 -20.28
N GLY A 394 37.47 23.77 -21.17
CA GLY A 394 37.76 22.36 -20.84
C GLY A 394 36.56 21.40 -20.87
N ARG A 395 35.44 21.85 -21.44
CA ARG A 395 34.21 21.10 -21.67
C ARG A 395 34.29 20.25 -22.95
N ARG A 396 33.64 19.09 -23.00
CA ARG A 396 33.61 18.26 -24.21
C ARG A 396 32.26 17.60 -24.41
N PHE A 397 31.63 17.84 -25.56
CA PHE A 397 30.52 17.02 -26.05
C PHE A 397 31.01 16.22 -27.26
N VAL A 398 31.16 14.92 -27.10
CA VAL A 398 31.76 14.03 -28.10
C VAL A 398 30.70 13.12 -28.70
N VAL A 399 30.61 13.10 -30.03
CA VAL A 399 29.55 12.38 -30.76
C VAL A 399 30.16 11.54 -31.87
N GLY A 400 29.78 10.28 -32.00
CA GLY A 400 30.33 9.41 -33.05
C GLY A 400 29.57 8.11 -33.24
N CYS A 401 29.69 7.49 -34.41
CA CYS A 401 29.16 6.14 -34.67
C CYS A 401 27.70 5.93 -34.30
N LEU A 402 26.85 6.86 -34.72
CA LEU A 402 25.43 6.75 -34.49
C LEU A 402 24.78 6.03 -35.66
N THR A 403 23.84 5.15 -35.35
CA THR A 403 22.95 4.53 -36.33
C THR A 403 21.51 4.89 -35.97
N LEU A 404 20.73 5.35 -36.95
CA LEU A 404 19.32 5.71 -36.77
C LEU A 404 18.51 5.01 -37.86
N ASN A 405 17.46 4.26 -37.47
CA ASN A 405 16.63 3.46 -38.39
C ASN A 405 17.47 2.49 -39.25
N GLY A 406 18.52 1.91 -38.68
CA GLY A 406 19.45 1.01 -39.36
C GLY A 406 20.47 1.70 -40.28
N GLN A 407 20.38 3.03 -40.49
CA GLN A 407 21.32 3.79 -41.29
C GLN A 407 22.42 4.42 -40.43
N ALA A 408 23.69 4.18 -40.79
CA ALA A 408 24.82 4.86 -40.15
C ALA A 408 24.83 6.35 -40.51
N LEU A 409 24.74 7.21 -39.49
CA LEU A 409 24.74 8.65 -39.65
C LEU A 409 26.16 9.16 -39.89
N ARG A 410 26.30 10.09 -40.83
CA ARG A 410 27.57 10.81 -41.05
C ARG A 410 27.62 12.03 -40.12
N PRO A 411 28.81 12.60 -39.83
CA PRO A 411 28.93 13.75 -38.92
C PRO A 411 28.05 14.96 -39.27
N PHE A 412 27.75 15.19 -40.56
CA PHE A 412 26.87 16.26 -40.99
C PHE A 412 25.37 15.98 -40.73
N ASP A 413 24.97 14.71 -40.58
CA ASP A 413 23.59 14.31 -40.30
C ASP A 413 23.25 14.40 -38.80
N TYR A 414 24.24 14.51 -37.91
CA TYR A 414 24.02 14.53 -36.45
C TYR A 414 23.09 15.67 -36.00
N ARG A 415 23.18 16.84 -36.64
CA ARG A 415 22.28 17.97 -36.35
C ARG A 415 20.83 17.65 -36.72
N SER A 416 20.63 17.03 -37.88
CA SER A 416 19.31 16.59 -38.34
C SER A 416 18.72 15.48 -37.45
N ALA A 417 19.59 14.70 -36.79
CA ALA A 417 19.21 13.71 -35.79
C ALA A 417 18.94 14.29 -34.38
N GLY A 418 18.76 15.62 -34.28
CA GLY A 418 18.37 16.32 -33.04
C GLY A 418 19.52 16.70 -32.11
N ILE A 419 20.78 16.46 -32.51
CA ILE A 419 21.95 16.83 -31.69
C ILE A 419 22.25 18.31 -31.88
N ILE A 420 21.75 19.12 -30.94
CA ILE A 420 21.85 20.59 -30.97
C ILE A 420 22.89 21.06 -29.95
N GLY A 421 23.86 21.85 -30.42
CA GLY A 421 24.94 22.41 -29.61
C GLY A 421 26.30 22.38 -30.30
N GLU A 422 27.33 22.78 -29.58
CA GLU A 422 28.73 22.64 -30.01
C GLU A 422 29.22 21.23 -29.62
N PHE A 423 29.65 20.42 -30.59
CA PHE A 423 30.13 19.06 -30.35
C PHE A 423 31.34 18.70 -31.24
N ARG A 424 32.19 17.79 -30.76
CA ARG A 424 33.32 17.21 -31.49
C ARG A 424 32.90 15.86 -32.10
N PRO A 425 32.83 15.72 -33.42
CA PRO A 425 32.58 14.42 -34.04
C PRO A 425 33.83 13.53 -33.92
N VAL A 426 33.64 12.26 -33.60
CA VAL A 426 34.68 11.22 -33.57
C VAL A 426 34.32 10.13 -34.59
N ALA A 427 35.30 9.75 -35.40
CA ALA A 427 35.13 8.74 -36.44
C ALA A 427 35.12 7.32 -35.85
N CYS A 428 34.43 6.41 -36.53
CA CYS A 428 34.33 5.02 -36.08
C CYS A 428 35.64 4.26 -36.17
N GLY A 429 35.87 3.40 -35.18
CA GLY A 429 37.11 2.62 -35.05
C GLY A 429 38.32 3.41 -34.54
N VAL A 430 38.23 4.73 -34.39
CA VAL A 430 39.32 5.55 -33.84
C VAL A 430 39.33 5.42 -32.32
N CYS A 431 40.52 5.21 -31.75
CA CYS A 431 40.70 5.25 -30.30
C CYS A 431 40.65 6.70 -29.83
N ASP A 432 39.67 7.01 -28.99
CA ASP A 432 39.51 8.32 -28.38
C ASP A 432 39.34 8.16 -26.87
N ALA A 433 40.21 8.81 -26.09
CA ALA A 433 40.20 8.69 -24.64
C ALA A 433 38.95 9.36 -24.03
N ASP A 434 38.44 10.43 -24.65
CA ASP A 434 37.23 11.12 -24.18
C ASP A 434 35.99 10.24 -24.38
N VAL A 435 36.03 9.28 -25.32
CA VAL A 435 34.93 8.33 -25.61
C VAL A 435 34.96 7.11 -24.69
N ARG A 436 36.15 6.60 -24.35
CA ARG A 436 36.31 5.29 -23.72
C ARG A 436 36.70 5.33 -22.25
N CYS A 437 37.30 6.42 -21.80
CA CYS A 437 37.95 6.46 -20.50
C CYS A 437 37.44 7.63 -19.67
N PHE A 438 37.24 7.40 -18.36
CA PHE A 438 36.97 8.48 -17.43
C PHE A 438 38.23 9.34 -17.27
N ALA A 439 38.21 10.54 -17.85
CA ALA A 439 39.40 11.38 -18.01
C ALA A 439 40.14 11.66 -16.68
N ALA A 440 39.41 11.85 -15.58
CA ALA A 440 40.01 12.20 -14.30
C ALA A 440 40.84 11.07 -13.66
N ALA A 441 40.56 9.80 -13.99
CA ALA A 441 41.29 8.64 -13.46
C ALA A 441 41.99 7.82 -14.57
N THR A 442 42.27 8.44 -15.72
CA THR A 442 42.98 7.82 -16.84
C THR A 442 44.39 8.40 -16.99
N ARG A 443 45.42 7.54 -17.05
CA ARG A 443 46.82 7.94 -17.23
C ARG A 443 47.21 8.00 -18.70
N ALA A 444 46.81 7.00 -19.47
CA ALA A 444 47.10 6.89 -20.90
C ALA A 444 46.09 5.97 -21.57
N MET A 445 45.96 6.05 -22.89
CA MET A 445 45.21 5.09 -23.70
C MET A 445 46.17 4.40 -24.66
N SER A 446 46.10 3.07 -24.73
CA SER A 446 46.90 2.28 -25.67
C SER A 446 46.37 2.38 -27.11
N ALA A 447 47.19 2.00 -28.09
CA ALA A 447 46.77 1.88 -29.49
C ALA A 447 45.63 0.86 -29.71
N SER A 448 45.42 -0.08 -28.77
CA SER A 448 44.29 -1.03 -28.77
C SER A 448 43.00 -0.45 -28.17
N CYS A 449 42.95 0.86 -27.97
CA CYS A 449 41.86 1.60 -27.31
C CYS A 449 41.56 1.13 -25.87
N ARG A 450 42.53 0.50 -25.19
CA ARG A 450 42.41 0.16 -23.75
C ARG A 450 42.88 1.33 -22.89
N CYS A 451 42.08 1.67 -21.89
CA CYS A 451 42.42 2.69 -20.90
C CYS A 451 43.43 2.12 -19.89
N ARG A 452 44.49 2.89 -19.60
CA ARG A 452 45.41 2.62 -18.51
C ARG A 452 45.06 3.56 -17.36
N CYS A 453 44.58 2.99 -16.27
CA CYS A 453 44.07 3.79 -15.16
C CYS A 453 45.20 4.44 -14.37
N ALA A 454 44.93 5.66 -13.91
CA ALA A 454 45.69 6.30 -12.84
C ALA A 454 45.37 5.61 -11.50
N GLU A 455 46.07 6.02 -10.45
CA GLU A 455 45.77 5.54 -9.10
C GLU A 455 44.34 5.96 -8.71
N GLY A 456 43.57 5.02 -8.14
CA GLY A 456 42.15 5.20 -7.84
C GLY A 456 41.18 4.98 -9.01
N GLY A 457 41.67 4.65 -10.22
CA GLY A 457 40.82 4.26 -11.35
C GLY A 457 40.68 2.74 -11.49
N TYR A 458 39.46 2.27 -11.76
CA TYR A 458 39.11 0.84 -11.79
C TYR A 458 38.38 0.42 -13.06
N GLY A 459 38.52 -0.86 -13.42
CA GLY A 459 37.85 -1.46 -14.57
C GLY A 459 38.39 -1.01 -15.93
N ARG A 460 37.66 -1.36 -17.00
CA ARG A 460 38.07 -1.09 -18.39
C ARG A 460 38.03 0.39 -18.77
N ASP A 461 37.15 1.14 -18.10
CA ASP A 461 36.89 2.56 -18.39
C ASP A 461 37.55 3.50 -17.39
N CYS A 462 38.33 2.95 -16.44
CA CYS A 462 38.99 3.69 -15.37
C CYS A 462 38.05 4.52 -14.50
N LEU A 463 36.92 3.92 -14.10
CA LEU A 463 35.93 4.57 -13.22
C LEU A 463 36.52 4.79 -11.81
N PRO A 464 36.10 5.85 -11.10
CA PRO A 464 36.67 6.21 -9.79
C PRO A 464 36.25 5.28 -8.63
N VAL A 465 35.35 4.31 -8.88
CA VAL A 465 34.88 3.34 -7.89
C VAL A 465 35.06 1.92 -8.40
N TYR A 466 35.51 1.02 -7.54
CA TYR A 466 35.53 -0.40 -7.82
C TYR A 466 34.11 -0.97 -7.72
N LEU A 467 33.57 -1.43 -8.86
CA LEU A 467 32.28 -2.10 -8.94
C LEU A 467 32.54 -3.62 -9.10
N PRO A 468 32.38 -4.43 -8.04
CA PRO A 468 32.65 -5.87 -8.10
C PRO A 468 31.66 -6.58 -9.03
N HIS A 469 32.13 -7.63 -9.70
CA HIS A 469 31.26 -8.63 -10.32
C HIS A 469 30.95 -9.70 -9.27
N VAL A 470 29.68 -10.08 -9.14
CA VAL A 470 29.19 -10.94 -8.08
C VAL A 470 28.31 -12.01 -8.70
N ASP A 471 28.63 -13.27 -8.40
CA ASP A 471 27.89 -14.44 -8.87
C ASP A 471 27.11 -15.05 -7.71
N GLY A 472 25.78 -14.94 -7.74
CA GLY A 472 24.88 -15.40 -6.68
C GLY A 472 25.13 -14.76 -5.31
N CYS A 473 24.95 -15.54 -4.23
CA CYS A 473 25.21 -15.14 -2.84
C CYS A 473 26.62 -15.52 -2.33
N ASN A 474 27.58 -15.82 -3.23
CA ASN A 474 28.96 -16.06 -2.79
C ASN A 474 29.54 -14.79 -2.16
N ARG A 475 30.47 -14.94 -1.21
CA ARG A 475 31.17 -13.77 -0.64
C ARG A 475 31.77 -12.95 -1.76
N THR A 476 31.53 -11.64 -1.72
CA THR A 476 32.14 -10.74 -2.69
C THR A 476 33.65 -10.77 -2.53
N PRO A 477 34.42 -11.04 -3.60
CA PRO A 477 35.87 -10.93 -3.54
C PRO A 477 36.24 -9.51 -3.08
N GLY A 478 37.11 -9.41 -2.08
CA GLY A 478 37.69 -8.13 -1.70
C GLY A 478 38.39 -7.49 -2.89
N MET A 479 38.56 -6.16 -2.83
CA MET A 479 39.34 -5.42 -3.82
C MET A 479 40.64 -6.17 -4.14
N PRO A 480 40.95 -6.47 -5.41
CA PRO A 480 42.23 -7.05 -5.76
C PRO A 480 43.33 -6.14 -5.20
N PRO A 481 44.32 -6.65 -4.45
CA PRO A 481 45.44 -5.81 -4.06
C PRO A 481 46.01 -5.18 -5.33
N LEU A 482 46.12 -3.85 -5.35
CA LEU A 482 46.75 -3.11 -6.43
C LEU A 482 48.12 -3.73 -6.61
N GLY A 483 48.25 -4.56 -7.65
CA GLY A 483 49.49 -5.24 -7.96
C GLY A 483 50.53 -4.16 -8.18
N HIS A 484 51.30 -3.87 -7.14
CA HIS A 484 52.61 -3.28 -7.27
C HIS A 484 53.41 -4.37 -7.97
N THR A 485 53.28 -4.45 -9.29
CA THR A 485 54.28 -5.15 -10.08
C THR A 485 55.53 -4.29 -9.96
N ALA A 486 56.24 -4.46 -8.85
CA ALA A 486 57.66 -4.27 -8.80
C ALA A 486 58.21 -4.98 -10.03
N THR A 487 58.80 -4.17 -10.91
CA THR A 487 59.66 -4.56 -12.04
C THR A 487 59.90 -6.06 -12.16
N PRO A 488 59.30 -6.76 -13.14
CA PRO A 488 59.69 -8.13 -13.41
C PRO A 488 61.14 -8.10 -13.91
N ARG A 489 62.06 -8.50 -13.02
CA ARG A 489 63.43 -8.84 -13.39
C ARG A 489 63.33 -10.10 -14.26
N PRO A 490 63.97 -10.12 -15.45
CA PRO A 490 63.76 -11.18 -16.42
C PRO A 490 64.46 -12.45 -15.94
N SER A 491 63.70 -13.41 -15.42
CA SER A 491 64.18 -14.79 -15.31
C SER A 491 63.72 -15.54 -16.56
N LEU A 492 64.66 -15.66 -17.50
CA LEU A 492 64.67 -16.65 -18.56
C LEU A 492 64.52 -18.05 -17.96
N SER A 493 63.45 -18.77 -18.30
CA SER A 493 63.52 -20.21 -18.57
C SER A 493 62.22 -20.65 -19.22
N ALA A 494 62.35 -21.11 -20.45
CA ALA A 494 61.35 -21.85 -21.17
C ALA A 494 61.11 -23.19 -20.48
N THR A 495 59.85 -23.55 -20.28
CA THR A 495 59.40 -24.94 -20.42
C THR A 495 57.93 -24.96 -20.79
N GLN A 496 57.68 -25.74 -21.83
CA GLN A 496 56.41 -25.99 -22.50
C GLN A 496 55.33 -26.52 -21.54
N TYR A 497 54.08 -26.11 -21.77
CA TYR A 497 52.94 -27.02 -21.63
C TYR A 497 51.91 -26.69 -22.70
N SER A 498 51.80 -27.62 -23.65
CA SER A 498 50.82 -27.65 -24.73
C SER A 498 49.49 -28.21 -24.24
N PRO A 499 48.33 -27.61 -24.57
CA PRO A 499 47.06 -28.31 -24.60
C PRO A 499 46.72 -28.71 -26.05
N LEU A 500 46.63 -30.02 -26.21
CA LEU A 500 46.12 -30.86 -27.30
C LEU A 500 45.31 -30.18 -28.43
N GLN A 501 45.85 -30.36 -29.64
CA GLN A 501 45.18 -30.18 -30.93
C GLN A 501 44.15 -31.29 -31.16
N TYR A 502 42.88 -30.91 -31.32
CA TYR A 502 41.89 -31.76 -31.98
C TYR A 502 41.91 -31.44 -33.48
N VAL A 503 42.48 -32.36 -34.25
CA VAL A 503 42.56 -32.29 -35.72
C VAL A 503 41.16 -32.49 -36.32
N PRO A 504 40.69 -31.61 -37.23
CA PRO A 504 39.40 -31.76 -37.89
C PRO A 504 39.42 -32.90 -38.92
N THR A 505 38.44 -33.78 -38.84
CA THR A 505 38.21 -34.85 -39.82
C THR A 505 37.78 -34.26 -41.16
N GLU A 506 38.49 -34.67 -42.21
CA GLU A 506 38.37 -34.22 -43.60
C GLU A 506 36.93 -34.30 -44.13
N THR A 507 36.52 -33.20 -44.76
CA THR A 507 35.37 -33.11 -45.64
C THR A 507 35.59 -33.95 -46.89
N LEU A 508 34.85 -35.06 -47.01
CA LEU A 508 34.67 -35.77 -48.26
C LEU A 508 33.93 -34.89 -49.27
N GLN A 509 34.61 -34.66 -50.39
CA GLN A 509 34.09 -34.04 -51.60
C GLN A 509 32.90 -34.85 -52.12
N VAL A 510 31.69 -34.28 -52.08
CA VAL A 510 30.57 -34.79 -52.88
C VAL A 510 30.43 -33.89 -54.10
N THR A 511 30.64 -34.54 -55.24
CA THR A 511 30.64 -34.02 -56.58
C THR A 511 29.29 -33.40 -56.95
N GLU A 512 29.42 -32.22 -57.52
CA GLU A 512 28.44 -31.36 -58.16
C GLU A 512 27.48 -32.14 -59.08
N THR A 513 26.20 -32.18 -58.73
CA THR A 513 25.14 -32.63 -59.64
C THR A 513 24.35 -31.42 -60.13
N VAL A 514 24.53 -31.15 -61.41
CA VAL A 514 23.82 -30.13 -62.20
C VAL A 514 22.32 -30.42 -62.19
N ALA A 515 21.51 -29.50 -61.67
CA ALA A 515 20.07 -29.45 -61.91
C ALA A 515 19.55 -28.00 -61.99
N LEU A 516 18.70 -27.79 -62.99
CA LEU A 516 18.21 -26.54 -63.58
C LEU A 516 17.29 -25.69 -62.66
N PRO A 517 17.08 -24.40 -62.98
CA PRO A 517 16.75 -23.37 -61.97
C PRO A 517 15.25 -23.18 -61.76
N PRO A 518 14.76 -23.03 -60.51
CA PRO A 518 13.44 -22.50 -60.24
C PRO A 518 13.51 -20.99 -59.96
N THR A 519 12.82 -20.25 -60.82
CA THR A 519 12.16 -18.95 -60.68
C THR A 519 12.46 -18.12 -59.42
N ARG A 520 13.20 -17.02 -59.62
CA ARG A 520 13.37 -15.92 -58.65
C ARG A 520 12.00 -15.39 -58.21
N THR A 521 11.57 -15.75 -57.01
CA THR A 521 10.80 -14.84 -56.16
C THR A 521 11.81 -14.08 -55.31
N PRO A 522 11.78 -12.73 -55.28
CA PRO A 522 12.72 -11.94 -54.53
C PRO A 522 12.34 -12.01 -53.05
N THR A 523 12.58 -13.16 -52.43
CA THR A 523 12.74 -13.19 -50.98
C THR A 523 14.12 -12.64 -50.76
N ALA A 524 14.22 -11.38 -50.37
CA ALA A 524 15.45 -10.80 -49.85
C ALA A 524 15.96 -11.78 -48.79
N SER A 525 16.96 -12.59 -49.17
CA SER A 525 17.70 -13.42 -48.27
C SER A 525 18.47 -12.46 -47.39
N VAL A 526 17.85 -12.05 -46.29
CA VAL A 526 18.55 -11.47 -45.16
C VAL A 526 19.56 -12.52 -44.78
N SER A 527 20.78 -12.30 -45.26
CA SER A 527 21.96 -13.07 -44.93
C SER A 527 21.93 -13.30 -43.42
N SER A 528 22.07 -14.54 -43.00
CA SER A 528 22.13 -14.96 -41.60
C SER A 528 23.31 -14.28 -40.92
N THR A 529 23.16 -13.02 -40.53
CA THR A 529 24.07 -12.31 -39.65
C THR A 529 23.99 -12.99 -38.29
N LEU A 530 25.12 -13.58 -37.94
CA LEU A 530 25.34 -14.67 -36.98
C LEU A 530 25.16 -14.33 -35.48
N TRP A 531 24.36 -13.33 -35.07
CA TRP A 531 24.42 -12.82 -33.69
C TRP A 531 23.05 -12.48 -33.08
N TRP A 532 22.07 -13.39 -33.21
CA TRP A 532 20.81 -13.29 -32.46
C TRP A 532 20.96 -13.61 -30.97
N SER A 533 21.92 -14.46 -30.59
CA SER A 533 22.20 -14.83 -29.20
C SER A 533 22.60 -13.65 -28.31
N ASP A 534 23.11 -12.56 -28.91
CA ASP A 534 23.45 -11.32 -28.20
C ASP A 534 22.28 -10.32 -28.15
N VAL A 535 21.21 -10.58 -28.90
CA VAL A 535 20.00 -9.74 -28.94
C VAL A 535 19.06 -10.15 -27.81
N ALA A 536 18.53 -9.14 -27.10
CA ALA A 536 17.62 -9.31 -25.97
C ALA A 536 16.26 -9.92 -26.36
N CYS A 537 15.66 -10.66 -25.43
CA CYS A 537 14.37 -11.33 -25.64
C CYS A 537 13.18 -10.34 -25.58
N PRO A 538 12.30 -10.27 -26.59
CA PRO A 538 11.20 -9.31 -26.61
C PRO A 538 10.08 -9.67 -25.62
N THR A 539 9.23 -8.69 -25.30
CA THR A 539 7.93 -8.95 -24.67
C THR A 539 7.00 -9.66 -25.65
N LEU A 540 6.16 -10.56 -25.12
CA LEU A 540 5.19 -11.30 -25.91
C LEU A 540 3.91 -10.49 -26.05
N ALA A 541 3.43 -10.33 -27.27
CA ALA A 541 2.08 -9.85 -27.50
C ALA A 541 1.11 -11.03 -27.31
N VAL A 542 0.30 -10.97 -26.26
CA VAL A 542 -0.73 -11.98 -25.98
C VAL A 542 -2.08 -11.41 -26.38
N THR A 543 -2.73 -12.07 -27.32
CA THR A 543 -4.07 -11.69 -27.80
C THR A 543 -4.99 -12.89 -27.77
N THR A 544 -6.29 -12.63 -27.88
CA THR A 544 -7.31 -13.68 -27.94
C THR A 544 -8.20 -13.45 -29.16
N THR A 545 -8.80 -14.53 -29.67
CA THR A 545 -9.84 -14.42 -30.73
C THR A 545 -11.19 -13.96 -30.17
N ALA A 546 -11.27 -13.66 -28.88
CA ALA A 546 -12.44 -13.13 -28.20
C ALA A 546 -12.83 -11.74 -28.72
N ALA A 547 -14.12 -11.43 -28.68
CA ALA A 547 -14.59 -10.08 -29.02
C ALA A 547 -14.07 -9.07 -27.98
N GLY A 548 -13.21 -8.13 -28.42
CA GLY A 548 -12.61 -7.12 -27.54
C GLY A 548 -11.22 -7.45 -26.99
N GLY A 549 -10.61 -8.58 -27.39
CA GLY A 549 -9.20 -8.91 -27.14
C GLY A 549 -8.88 -9.44 -25.74
N SER A 550 -9.79 -9.38 -24.77
CA SER A 550 -9.67 -9.99 -23.45
C SER A 550 -10.49 -11.26 -23.34
N LEU A 551 -9.99 -12.27 -22.62
CA LEU A 551 -10.74 -13.48 -22.32
C LEU A 551 -11.80 -13.19 -21.25
N THR A 552 -13.02 -13.66 -21.42
CA THR A 552 -14.09 -13.53 -20.41
C THR A 552 -14.40 -14.86 -19.74
N GLN A 553 -14.91 -14.80 -18.51
CA GLN A 553 -15.40 -15.99 -17.79
C GLN A 553 -16.41 -16.79 -18.63
N ASN A 554 -17.35 -16.10 -19.30
CA ASN A 554 -18.34 -16.74 -20.17
C ASN A 554 -17.73 -17.51 -21.35
N GLU A 555 -16.65 -17.01 -21.95
CA GLU A 555 -15.96 -17.71 -23.04
C GLU A 555 -15.29 -19.00 -22.56
N ILE A 556 -14.67 -18.97 -21.37
CA ILE A 556 -14.06 -20.16 -20.75
C ILE A 556 -15.13 -21.22 -20.43
N ARG A 557 -16.34 -20.81 -20.03
CA ARG A 557 -17.45 -21.74 -19.79
C ARG A 557 -18.06 -22.34 -21.06
N GLY A 558 -17.65 -21.88 -22.24
CA GLY A 558 -18.16 -22.34 -23.53
C GLY A 558 -19.38 -21.55 -24.01
N GLY A 559 -19.44 -20.25 -23.70
CA GLY A 559 -20.52 -19.35 -24.13
C GLY A 559 -20.67 -19.28 -25.66
N GLY A 560 -21.57 -20.12 -26.20
CA GLY A 560 -22.33 -19.92 -27.44
C GLY A 560 -21.61 -19.95 -28.80
N SER A 561 -20.30 -19.71 -28.86
CA SER A 561 -19.56 -19.78 -30.13
C SER A 561 -19.19 -21.23 -30.48
N ALA A 562 -19.54 -21.67 -31.68
CA ALA A 562 -19.09 -22.96 -32.22
C ALA A 562 -17.58 -22.99 -32.50
N VAL A 563 -16.94 -21.82 -32.60
CA VAL A 563 -15.50 -21.70 -32.81
C VAL A 563 -14.81 -21.59 -31.44
N PRO A 564 -13.88 -22.50 -31.09
CA PRO A 564 -13.16 -22.43 -29.83
C PRO A 564 -12.28 -21.17 -29.79
N THR A 565 -12.36 -20.43 -28.68
CA THR A 565 -11.50 -19.26 -28.44
C THR A 565 -10.05 -19.71 -28.42
N ARG A 566 -9.18 -19.00 -29.15
CA ARG A 566 -7.75 -19.27 -29.20
C ARG A 566 -7.00 -18.14 -28.52
N LEU A 567 -6.02 -18.51 -27.72
CA LEU A 567 -5.01 -17.62 -27.19
C LEU A 567 -3.83 -17.59 -28.16
N MET A 568 -3.42 -16.40 -28.58
CA MET A 568 -2.33 -16.18 -29.53
C MET A 568 -1.17 -15.48 -28.83
N VAL A 569 0.02 -16.01 -28.99
CA VAL A 569 1.27 -15.44 -28.48
C VAL A 569 2.16 -15.12 -29.67
N ALA A 570 2.39 -13.83 -29.89
CA ALA A 570 3.15 -13.34 -31.02
C ALA A 570 4.49 -12.75 -30.58
N LEU A 571 5.54 -13.12 -31.32
CA LEU A 571 6.82 -12.43 -31.28
C LEU A 571 6.76 -11.18 -32.15
N PRO A 572 7.25 -10.02 -31.68
CA PRO A 572 7.37 -8.85 -32.53
C PRO A 572 8.42 -9.10 -33.62
N PRO A 573 8.23 -8.57 -34.85
CA PRO A 573 9.27 -8.56 -35.85
C PRO A 573 10.54 -7.86 -35.31
N PRO A 574 11.76 -8.34 -35.64
CA PRO A 574 12.07 -9.43 -36.57
C PRO A 574 12.21 -10.84 -35.95
N PHE A 575 11.84 -11.02 -34.68
CA PHE A 575 11.98 -12.31 -33.96
C PHE A 575 11.10 -13.41 -34.55
N ARG A 576 11.57 -14.65 -34.48
CA ARG A 576 10.85 -15.84 -34.92
C ARG A 576 10.97 -16.94 -33.88
N TRP A 577 9.98 -17.82 -33.78
CA TRP A 577 10.04 -18.99 -32.92
C TRP A 577 11.06 -19.99 -33.46
N ALA A 578 11.83 -20.63 -32.56
CA ALA A 578 12.76 -21.70 -32.87
C ALA A 578 12.04 -22.83 -33.61
N ARG A 579 12.77 -23.63 -34.40
CA ARG A 579 12.17 -24.73 -35.19
C ARG A 579 11.76 -25.94 -34.36
N ASP A 580 11.93 -25.89 -33.04
CA ASP A 580 11.56 -26.96 -32.12
C ASP A 580 10.07 -27.35 -32.32
N PRO A 581 9.76 -28.63 -32.54
CA PRO A 581 8.38 -29.10 -32.60
C PRO A 581 7.66 -29.02 -31.24
N ARG A 582 8.38 -28.95 -30.11
CA ARG A 582 7.83 -28.93 -28.75
C ARG A 582 7.94 -27.58 -28.04
N LEU A 583 7.85 -26.46 -28.77
CA LEU A 583 7.92 -25.10 -28.20
C LEU A 583 7.07 -24.89 -26.93
N GLY A 584 5.90 -25.55 -26.83
CA GLY A 584 5.03 -25.46 -25.67
C GLY A 584 5.69 -25.84 -24.33
N THR A 585 6.74 -26.67 -24.31
CA THR A 585 7.45 -27.01 -23.07
C THR A 585 8.26 -25.86 -22.48
N HIS A 586 8.54 -24.83 -23.30
CA HIS A 586 9.21 -23.62 -22.87
C HIS A 586 8.25 -22.52 -22.44
N LEU A 587 6.93 -22.73 -22.56
CA LEU A 587 5.91 -21.78 -22.11
C LEU A 587 5.29 -22.26 -20.80
N SER A 588 5.15 -21.36 -19.84
CA SER A 588 4.50 -21.63 -18.56
C SER A 588 3.54 -20.50 -18.19
N PHE A 589 2.46 -20.85 -17.49
CA PHE A 589 1.48 -19.91 -16.96
C PHE A 589 1.74 -19.67 -15.48
N VAL A 590 1.88 -18.41 -15.10
CA VAL A 590 2.11 -17.97 -13.72
C VAL A 590 0.96 -17.04 -13.33
N PRO A 591 0.18 -17.36 -12.28
CA PRO A 591 -0.87 -16.46 -11.82
C PRO A 591 -0.25 -15.24 -11.16
N VAL A 592 -0.89 -14.07 -11.30
CA VAL A 592 -0.42 -12.83 -10.68
C VAL A 592 -0.86 -12.70 -9.21
N LEU A 593 -2.00 -13.28 -8.85
CA LEU A 593 -2.59 -13.25 -7.49
C LEU A 593 -2.60 -14.67 -6.89
N MET A 594 -2.97 -14.81 -5.61
CA MET A 594 -3.48 -16.09 -5.07
C MET A 594 -4.52 -16.60 -6.06
N ALA A 595 -4.18 -17.66 -6.77
CA ALA A 595 -4.99 -18.18 -7.85
C ALA A 595 -6.36 -18.55 -7.25
N GLN A 596 -7.44 -18.01 -7.84
CA GLN A 596 -8.76 -18.26 -7.28
C GLN A 596 -9.01 -19.78 -7.32
N PRO A 597 -9.46 -20.44 -6.24
CA PRO A 597 -9.65 -21.89 -6.22
C PRO A 597 -10.61 -22.39 -7.30
N SER A 598 -11.56 -21.56 -7.72
CA SER A 598 -12.49 -21.80 -8.83
C SER A 598 -12.06 -21.16 -10.16
N GLY A 599 -10.97 -20.38 -10.16
CA GLY A 599 -10.35 -19.73 -11.31
C GLY A 599 -9.12 -20.51 -11.79
N PHE A 600 -7.99 -19.80 -12.03
CA PHE A 600 -6.73 -20.46 -12.43
C PHE A 600 -6.17 -21.40 -11.36
N GLY A 601 -6.49 -21.22 -10.07
CA GLY A 601 -6.05 -22.13 -8.99
C GLY A 601 -6.79 -23.47 -8.99
N GLY A 602 -7.85 -23.58 -9.79
CA GLY A 602 -8.71 -24.74 -9.88
C GLY A 602 -8.38 -25.69 -11.03
N PRO A 603 -9.32 -26.62 -11.35
CA PRO A 603 -9.16 -27.61 -12.42
C PRO A 603 -8.87 -26.99 -13.80
N TRP A 604 -9.44 -25.81 -14.09
CA TRP A 604 -9.23 -25.15 -15.37
C TRP A 604 -7.78 -24.67 -15.56
N GLY A 605 -7.10 -24.19 -14.52
CA GLY A 605 -5.68 -23.84 -14.62
C GLY A 605 -4.83 -25.05 -14.97
N ALA A 606 -5.10 -26.21 -14.38
CA ALA A 606 -4.45 -27.46 -14.74
C ALA A 606 -4.75 -27.88 -16.20
N MET A 607 -5.98 -27.67 -16.68
CA MET A 607 -6.33 -27.90 -18.09
C MET A 607 -5.58 -26.95 -19.03
N LEU A 608 -5.46 -25.66 -18.67
CA LEU A 608 -4.76 -24.66 -19.45
C LEU A 608 -3.25 -24.94 -19.50
N SER A 609 -2.64 -25.29 -18.36
CA SER A 609 -1.24 -25.66 -18.27
C SER A 609 -0.89 -26.93 -19.05
N ASN A 610 -1.84 -27.87 -19.20
CA ASN A 610 -1.67 -29.09 -20.01
C ASN A 610 -2.08 -28.92 -21.47
N ALA A 611 -2.62 -27.77 -21.87
CA ALA A 611 -3.08 -27.56 -23.24
C ALA A 611 -1.90 -27.44 -24.22
N THR A 612 -2.12 -27.91 -25.46
CA THR A 612 -1.07 -28.00 -26.47
C THR A 612 -0.95 -26.71 -27.27
N TRP A 613 0.25 -26.14 -27.31
CA TRP A 613 0.62 -25.03 -28.18
C TRP A 613 0.84 -25.51 -29.63
N VAL A 614 0.29 -24.79 -30.60
CA VAL A 614 0.38 -25.07 -32.04
C VAL A 614 0.85 -23.81 -32.77
N ARG A 615 1.49 -23.95 -33.93
CA ARG A 615 1.85 -22.80 -34.78
C ARG A 615 0.63 -22.32 -35.55
N ASN A 616 0.42 -21.01 -35.60
CA ASN A 616 -0.66 -20.41 -36.38
C ASN A 616 -0.49 -20.73 -37.88
N ALA A 617 -1.56 -21.17 -38.55
CA ALA A 617 -1.56 -21.51 -39.97
C ALA A 617 -1.12 -20.35 -40.88
N THR A 618 -1.47 -19.11 -40.53
CA THR A 618 -1.14 -17.91 -41.33
C THR A 618 0.28 -17.38 -41.07
N ASN A 619 0.74 -17.45 -39.82
CA ASN A 619 2.03 -16.91 -39.39
C ASN A 619 2.80 -17.91 -38.50
N PRO A 620 3.22 -19.06 -39.05
CA PRO A 620 3.74 -20.18 -38.25
C PRO A 620 5.10 -19.92 -37.59
N PHE A 621 5.81 -18.89 -38.06
CA PHE A 621 7.14 -18.53 -37.57
C PHE A 621 7.11 -17.45 -36.48
N THR A 622 6.02 -16.70 -36.32
CA THR A 622 5.94 -15.58 -35.36
C THR A 622 4.81 -15.73 -34.36
N VAL A 623 3.79 -16.55 -34.64
CA VAL A 623 2.61 -16.69 -33.78
C VAL A 623 2.41 -18.15 -33.37
N LEU A 624 2.35 -18.38 -32.06
CA LEU A 624 1.85 -19.61 -31.45
C LEU A 624 0.39 -19.40 -31.03
N GLU A 625 -0.41 -20.43 -31.16
CA GLU A 625 -1.80 -20.45 -30.74
C GLU A 625 -2.09 -21.65 -29.84
N LEU A 626 -2.98 -21.46 -28.87
CA LEU A 626 -3.44 -22.48 -27.93
C LEU A 626 -4.96 -22.41 -27.85
N ALA A 627 -5.62 -23.56 -27.99
CA ALA A 627 -7.07 -23.63 -27.79
C ALA A 627 -7.37 -23.46 -26.30
N VAL A 628 -8.19 -22.47 -25.96
CA VAL A 628 -8.60 -22.24 -24.57
C VAL A 628 -9.52 -23.39 -24.14
N PRO A 629 -9.18 -24.16 -23.10
CA PRO A 629 -10.02 -25.26 -22.63
C PRO A 629 -11.37 -24.75 -22.15
N VAL A 630 -12.44 -25.45 -22.54
CA VAL A 630 -13.79 -25.15 -22.04
C VAL A 630 -14.00 -25.85 -20.70
N HIS A 631 -14.29 -25.08 -19.66
CA HIS A 631 -14.62 -25.61 -18.34
C HIS A 631 -15.85 -24.88 -17.77
N ARG A 632 -16.99 -25.58 -17.76
CA ARG A 632 -18.27 -25.02 -17.28
C ARG A 632 -18.24 -24.59 -15.81
N GLY A 633 -17.38 -25.20 -14.99
CA GLY A 633 -17.22 -24.88 -13.57
C GLY A 633 -16.32 -23.68 -13.29
N TYR A 634 -15.75 -23.03 -14.31
CA TYR A 634 -14.84 -21.90 -14.11
C TYR A 634 -15.60 -20.69 -13.52
N PHE A 635 -15.12 -20.13 -12.41
CA PHE A 635 -15.72 -18.95 -11.80
C PHE A 635 -14.66 -18.07 -11.15
N ILE A 636 -14.70 -16.79 -11.48
CA ILE A 636 -13.90 -15.74 -10.87
C ILE A 636 -14.82 -14.60 -10.44
N ALA A 637 -14.69 -14.18 -9.18
CA ALA A 637 -15.52 -13.12 -8.60
C ALA A 637 -14.94 -11.70 -8.84
N ALA A 638 -13.75 -11.64 -9.44
CA ALA A 638 -13.02 -10.45 -9.83
C ALA A 638 -12.06 -10.84 -10.96
N ASP A 639 -11.61 -9.86 -11.73
CA ASP A 639 -10.69 -10.08 -12.85
C ASP A 639 -9.41 -10.79 -12.38
N GLU A 640 -8.99 -11.81 -13.13
CA GLU A 640 -7.80 -12.60 -12.84
C GLU A 640 -6.76 -12.39 -13.94
N THR A 641 -5.52 -12.07 -13.58
CA THR A 641 -4.44 -11.83 -14.54
C THR A 641 -3.43 -12.97 -14.51
N ILE A 642 -3.07 -13.46 -15.70
CA ILE A 642 -2.15 -14.59 -15.90
C ILE A 642 -0.97 -14.10 -16.72
N VAL A 643 0.24 -14.40 -16.26
CA VAL A 643 1.48 -14.15 -16.97
C VAL A 643 1.90 -15.41 -17.72
N ILE A 644 2.28 -15.24 -18.98
CA ILE A 644 2.91 -16.27 -19.80
C ILE A 644 4.40 -16.01 -19.78
N ARG A 645 5.16 -16.96 -19.25
CA ARG A 645 6.62 -16.95 -19.22
C ARG A 645 7.13 -17.89 -20.30
N CYS A 646 8.09 -17.43 -21.10
CA CYS A 646 8.72 -18.24 -22.14
C CYS A 646 10.24 -18.14 -22.11
N ASP A 647 10.91 -19.29 -22.16
CA ASP A 647 12.37 -19.36 -22.15
C ASP A 647 12.98 -18.81 -23.44
N ALA A 648 14.12 -18.15 -23.34
CA ALA A 648 14.92 -17.65 -24.47
C ALA A 648 15.18 -18.68 -25.58
N VAL A 649 15.34 -19.95 -25.21
CA VAL A 649 15.65 -21.06 -26.14
C VAL A 649 14.52 -21.27 -27.16
N ALA A 650 13.30 -20.83 -26.84
CA ALA A 650 12.16 -20.90 -27.75
C ALA A 650 12.26 -19.94 -28.95
N VAL A 651 13.20 -18.98 -28.94
CA VAL A 651 13.39 -18.01 -30.03
C VAL A 651 14.45 -18.51 -31.02
N PHE A 652 14.19 -18.38 -32.33
CA PHE A 652 15.10 -18.77 -33.39
C PHE A 652 16.40 -17.95 -33.34
N GLY A 653 17.53 -18.64 -33.24
CA GLY A 653 18.84 -18.01 -33.04
C GLY A 653 19.17 -17.69 -31.58
N GLY A 654 18.23 -17.96 -30.66
CA GLY A 654 18.33 -17.57 -29.25
C GLY A 654 18.15 -16.07 -29.04
N CYS A 655 17.88 -15.70 -27.79
CA CYS A 655 17.96 -14.34 -27.29
C CYS A 655 18.46 -14.38 -25.85
N LYS A 656 18.90 -13.25 -25.29
CA LYS A 656 19.31 -13.19 -23.88
C LYS A 656 18.12 -12.77 -23.03
N GLY A 657 17.78 -13.49 -21.95
CA GLY A 657 16.70 -13.13 -21.02
C GLY A 657 15.52 -14.12 -21.01
N VAL A 658 14.34 -13.65 -20.60
CA VAL A 658 13.08 -14.43 -20.57
C VAL A 658 11.99 -13.58 -21.21
N LEU A 659 11.14 -14.21 -22.03
CA LEU A 659 10.02 -13.53 -22.66
C LEU A 659 8.81 -13.58 -21.74
N LEU A 660 8.16 -12.43 -21.54
CA LEU A 660 6.95 -12.33 -20.71
C LEU A 660 5.82 -11.72 -21.52
N GLY A 661 4.63 -12.28 -21.35
CA GLY A 661 3.36 -11.73 -21.83
C GLY A 661 2.31 -11.87 -20.74
N SER A 662 1.19 -11.16 -20.86
CA SER A 662 0.10 -11.29 -19.89
C SER A 662 -1.26 -11.24 -20.57
N LEU A 663 -2.24 -11.89 -19.96
CA LEU A 663 -3.64 -11.83 -20.34
C LEU A 663 -4.47 -11.55 -19.10
N THR A 664 -5.57 -10.82 -19.28
CA THR A 664 -6.55 -10.59 -18.21
C THR A 664 -7.83 -11.34 -18.54
N ILE A 665 -8.32 -12.11 -17.56
CA ILE A 665 -9.60 -12.80 -17.61
C ILE A 665 -10.61 -11.92 -16.88
N ARG A 666 -11.59 -11.41 -17.62
CA ARG A 666 -12.66 -10.59 -17.05
C ARG A 666 -13.70 -11.45 -16.36
N SER A 667 -14.04 -11.07 -15.15
CA SER A 667 -15.15 -11.64 -14.40
C SER A 667 -16.50 -11.20 -14.99
N ASP A 668 -17.53 -12.04 -14.83
CA ASP A 668 -18.91 -11.65 -15.21
C ASP A 668 -19.57 -10.78 -14.13
N THR A 669 -18.97 -10.70 -12.94
CA THR A 669 -19.40 -9.79 -11.88
C THR A 669 -19.11 -8.37 -12.32
N LEU A 670 -20.15 -7.57 -12.62
CA LEU A 670 -19.97 -6.16 -12.99
C LEU A 670 -19.10 -5.46 -11.93
N PRO A 671 -17.87 -5.00 -12.25
CA PRO A 671 -17.04 -4.25 -11.31
C PRO A 671 -17.78 -3.00 -10.78
N ALA A 672 -18.66 -2.45 -11.62
CA ALA A 672 -19.56 -1.34 -11.29
C ALA A 672 -20.60 -1.70 -10.20
N ALA A 673 -21.02 -2.97 -10.09
CA ALA A 673 -21.99 -3.38 -9.07
C ALA A 673 -21.36 -3.44 -7.68
N ALA A 674 -20.14 -3.98 -7.54
CA ALA A 674 -19.44 -4.01 -6.25
C ALA A 674 -19.15 -2.60 -5.73
N SER A 675 -18.66 -1.71 -6.59
CA SER A 675 -18.43 -0.31 -6.23
C SER A 675 -19.73 0.44 -5.92
N ALA A 676 -20.80 0.21 -6.69
CA ALA A 676 -22.13 0.76 -6.39
C ALA A 676 -22.69 0.25 -5.05
N LEU A 677 -22.58 -1.05 -4.76
CA LEU A 677 -22.96 -1.64 -3.48
C LEU A 677 -22.18 -1.02 -2.32
N SER A 678 -20.86 -0.86 -2.46
CA SER A 678 -20.03 -0.22 -1.43
C SER A 678 -20.42 1.24 -1.22
N ALA A 679 -20.77 1.97 -2.30
CA ALA A 679 -21.23 3.36 -2.19
C ALA A 679 -22.58 3.44 -1.48
N ILE A 680 -23.56 2.62 -1.88
CA ILE A 680 -24.91 2.58 -1.29
C ILE A 680 -24.83 2.21 0.20
N THR A 681 -24.14 1.13 0.53
CA THR A 681 -23.97 0.68 1.93
C THR A 681 -23.25 1.74 2.77
N GLY A 682 -22.20 2.37 2.24
CA GLY A 682 -21.49 3.45 2.93
C GLY A 682 -22.38 4.67 3.23
N VAL A 683 -23.19 5.11 2.26
CA VAL A 683 -24.12 6.24 2.43
C VAL A 683 -25.19 5.94 3.48
N VAL A 684 -25.81 4.74 3.43
CA VAL A 684 -26.84 4.34 4.40
C VAL A 684 -26.25 4.23 5.81
N ALA A 685 -25.04 3.68 5.95
CA ALA A 685 -24.35 3.61 7.24
C ALA A 685 -24.04 5.01 7.81
N GLY A 686 -23.60 5.95 6.97
CA GLY A 686 -23.37 7.33 7.36
C GLY A 686 -24.66 8.03 7.83
N ALA A 687 -25.76 7.86 7.09
CA ALA A 687 -27.06 8.41 7.46
C ALA A 687 -27.57 7.81 8.78
N ALA A 688 -27.40 6.50 9.00
CA ALA A 688 -27.73 5.83 10.24
C ALA A 688 -26.93 6.41 11.42
N ALA A 689 -25.62 6.62 11.26
CA ALA A 689 -24.77 7.21 12.29
C ALA A 689 -25.23 8.61 12.71
N VAL A 690 -25.58 9.47 11.74
CA VAL A 690 -26.10 10.81 12.01
C VAL A 690 -27.47 10.74 12.71
N ALA A 691 -28.37 9.88 12.23
CA ALA A 691 -29.70 9.72 12.84
C ALA A 691 -29.63 9.28 14.30
N VAL A 692 -28.69 8.38 14.64
CA VAL A 692 -28.42 7.92 16.00
C VAL A 692 -27.97 9.07 16.91
N VAL A 693 -27.07 9.92 16.43
CA VAL A 693 -26.60 11.10 17.20
C VAL A 693 -27.74 12.10 17.43
N VAL A 694 -28.55 12.38 16.40
CA VAL A 694 -29.63 13.37 16.46
C VAL A 694 -30.77 12.93 17.37
N THR A 695 -31.29 11.72 17.14
CA THR A 695 -32.42 11.17 17.90
C THR A 695 -32.01 10.72 19.30
N GLY A 696 -30.71 10.47 19.50
CA GLY A 696 -30.17 9.86 20.72
C GLY A 696 -30.57 8.41 20.89
N GLY A 697 -31.26 7.79 19.92
CA GLY A 697 -31.71 6.40 19.96
C GLY A 697 -30.73 5.43 19.30
N LEU A 698 -30.79 4.15 19.67
CA LEU A 698 -30.06 3.06 19.02
C LEU A 698 -30.69 2.74 17.65
N GLY A 699 -30.43 3.59 16.67
CA GLY A 699 -30.65 3.29 15.26
C GLY A 699 -29.72 2.18 14.76
N SER A 700 -30.02 1.70 13.55
CA SER A 700 -29.56 0.43 12.96
C SER A 700 -28.09 0.37 12.50
N ILE A 701 -27.17 0.94 13.29
CA ILE A 701 -25.72 0.93 13.00
C ILE A 701 -25.16 -0.49 13.15
N LEU A 702 -25.67 -1.24 14.12
CA LEU A 702 -25.18 -2.57 14.47
C LEU A 702 -25.26 -3.57 13.30
N GLU A 703 -26.33 -3.53 12.51
CA GLU A 703 -26.45 -4.39 11.32
C GLU A 703 -25.40 -4.05 10.24
N MET A 704 -25.06 -2.76 10.07
CA MET A 704 -23.99 -2.36 9.15
C MET A 704 -22.61 -2.79 9.68
N GLN A 705 -22.42 -2.74 11.00
CA GLN A 705 -21.22 -3.28 11.62
C GLN A 705 -21.12 -4.81 11.48
N ALA A 706 -22.24 -5.53 11.46
CA ALA A 706 -22.26 -6.98 11.20
C ALA A 706 -21.73 -7.31 9.79
N LEU A 707 -22.11 -6.53 8.77
CA LEU A 707 -21.51 -6.64 7.45
C LEU A 707 -20.00 -6.29 7.47
N GLY A 708 -19.60 -5.32 8.29
CA GLY A 708 -18.20 -5.00 8.55
C GLY A 708 -17.41 -6.15 9.20
N VAL A 709 -18.06 -6.91 10.09
CA VAL A 709 -17.53 -8.15 10.68
C VAL A 709 -17.36 -9.23 9.62
N PHE A 710 -18.37 -9.45 8.76
CA PHE A 710 -18.27 -10.43 7.68
C PHE A 710 -17.15 -10.11 6.69
N ALA A 711 -16.98 -8.83 6.33
CA ALA A 711 -15.90 -8.37 5.46
C ALA A 711 -14.49 -8.63 6.03
N ARG A 712 -14.37 -8.74 7.35
CA ARG A 712 -13.13 -9.00 8.09
C ARG A 712 -12.84 -10.48 8.31
N MET A 713 -13.73 -11.37 7.93
CA MET A 713 -13.48 -12.80 8.04
C MET A 713 -12.33 -13.22 7.11
N SER A 714 -11.50 -14.14 7.59
CA SER A 714 -10.51 -14.83 6.75
C SER A 714 -11.18 -15.52 5.56
N CYS A 715 -12.39 -16.04 5.77
CA CYS A 715 -13.23 -16.69 4.76
C CYS A 715 -13.96 -15.77 3.79
N ALA A 716 -13.98 -14.45 3.99
CA ALA A 716 -14.77 -13.59 3.13
C ALA A 716 -14.35 -13.76 1.66
N SER A 717 -15.30 -13.78 0.73
CA SER A 717 -14.95 -13.84 -0.70
C SER A 717 -14.36 -12.49 -1.16
N ALA A 718 -13.65 -12.48 -2.28
CA ALA A 718 -13.15 -11.23 -2.87
C ALA A 718 -14.30 -10.24 -3.17
N GLN A 719 -15.43 -10.76 -3.65
CA GLN A 719 -16.63 -9.98 -3.92
C GLN A 719 -17.27 -9.40 -2.65
N GLU A 720 -17.37 -10.20 -1.59
CA GLU A 720 -17.88 -9.72 -0.29
C GLU A 720 -17.05 -8.53 0.19
N ARG A 721 -15.72 -8.69 0.24
CA ARG A 721 -14.81 -7.61 0.65
C ARG A 721 -14.94 -6.36 -0.23
N ALA A 722 -15.00 -6.54 -1.56
CA ALA A 722 -15.13 -5.44 -2.51
C ALA A 722 -16.47 -4.70 -2.39
N SER A 723 -17.55 -5.42 -2.06
CA SER A 723 -18.89 -4.83 -1.90
C SER A 723 -19.09 -4.07 -0.60
N THR A 724 -18.27 -4.32 0.43
CA THR A 724 -18.43 -3.76 1.78
C THR A 724 -17.18 -3.05 2.30
N VAL A 725 -16.32 -2.53 1.42
CA VAL A 725 -15.01 -1.93 1.78
C VAL A 725 -15.13 -0.83 2.86
N ALA A 726 -16.21 -0.05 2.83
CA ALA A 726 -16.43 1.04 3.79
C ALA A 726 -16.92 0.57 5.18
N LEU A 727 -17.55 -0.60 5.28
CA LEU A 727 -18.27 -1.03 6.48
C LEU A 727 -17.39 -1.40 7.68
N PRO A 728 -16.19 -1.99 7.51
CA PRO A 728 -15.28 -2.20 8.63
C PRO A 728 -14.90 -0.91 9.37
N TYR A 729 -14.93 0.26 8.73
CA TYR A 729 -14.65 1.54 9.40
C TYR A 729 -15.76 2.00 10.35
N PHE A 730 -16.99 1.53 10.15
CA PHE A 730 -18.09 1.74 11.11
C PHE A 730 -17.96 0.82 12.34
N LEU A 731 -17.27 -0.31 12.20
CA LEU A 731 -16.90 -1.18 13.32
C LEU A 731 -15.76 -0.56 14.15
N SER A 732 -14.74 -0.03 13.47
CA SER A 732 -13.67 0.74 14.10
C SER A 732 -13.00 1.63 13.07
N VAL A 733 -12.75 2.90 13.39
CA VAL A 733 -11.96 3.81 12.53
C VAL A 733 -10.55 3.25 12.30
N PHE A 734 -10.04 2.47 13.26
CA PHE A 734 -8.74 1.79 13.23
C PHE A 734 -8.78 0.43 12.51
N ALA A 735 -9.86 0.18 11.78
CA ALA A 735 -10.10 -0.98 10.95
C ALA A 735 -8.90 -1.44 10.10
N ALA A 736 -8.22 -0.51 9.45
CA ALA A 736 -7.10 -0.84 8.55
C ALA A 736 -5.79 -1.15 9.29
N LEU A 737 -5.76 -0.97 10.62
CA LEU A 737 -4.59 -1.23 11.47
C LEU A 737 -4.67 -2.62 12.12
N ASP A 738 -3.65 -2.96 12.91
CA ASP A 738 -3.61 -4.18 13.72
C ASP A 738 -4.88 -4.31 14.61
N PRO A 739 -5.43 -5.52 14.83
CA PRO A 739 -6.59 -5.75 15.68
C PRO A 739 -6.49 -5.11 17.07
N LEU A 740 -5.29 -4.97 17.63
CA LEU A 740 -5.04 -4.29 18.90
C LEU A 740 -5.50 -2.82 18.87
N TRP A 741 -5.31 -2.11 17.76
CA TRP A 741 -5.78 -0.72 17.60
C TRP A 741 -7.31 -0.63 17.47
N MET A 742 -7.98 -1.67 16.95
CA MET A 742 -9.45 -1.70 16.99
C MET A 742 -9.96 -1.72 18.44
N VAL A 743 -9.26 -2.43 19.34
CA VAL A 743 -9.61 -2.50 20.76
C VAL A 743 -9.25 -1.20 21.47
N VAL A 744 -7.96 -0.85 21.45
CA VAL A 744 -7.42 0.30 22.19
C VAL A 744 -8.00 1.62 21.67
N GLY A 745 -8.06 1.77 20.35
CA GLY A 745 -8.56 2.99 19.72
C GLY A 745 -10.04 3.22 19.97
N ASN A 746 -10.90 2.19 19.83
CA ASN A 746 -12.32 2.33 20.15
C ASN A 746 -12.56 2.56 21.65
N ALA A 747 -11.81 1.87 22.51
CA ALA A 747 -11.88 2.09 23.95
C ALA A 747 -11.48 3.53 24.32
N LEU A 748 -10.40 4.05 23.74
CA LEU A 748 -9.96 5.42 23.93
C LEU A 748 -11.01 6.42 23.44
N LEU A 749 -11.59 6.22 22.26
CA LEU A 749 -12.67 7.07 21.73
C LEU A 749 -13.87 7.11 22.69
N ALA A 750 -14.30 5.96 23.20
CA ALA A 750 -15.40 5.88 24.16
C ALA A 750 -15.07 6.59 25.48
N VAL A 751 -13.87 6.39 26.02
CA VAL A 751 -13.40 7.03 27.27
C VAL A 751 -13.27 8.54 27.10
N VAL A 752 -12.61 9.01 26.04
CA VAL A 752 -12.41 10.44 25.77
C VAL A 752 -13.76 11.13 25.59
N PHE A 753 -14.66 10.55 24.80
CA PHE A 753 -16.02 11.10 24.64
C PHE A 753 -16.76 11.15 25.98
N GLY A 754 -16.66 10.10 26.80
CA GLY A 754 -17.24 10.05 28.14
C GLY A 754 -16.69 11.15 29.07
N CYS A 755 -15.37 11.32 29.11
CA CYS A 755 -14.70 12.35 29.91
C CYS A 755 -15.09 13.77 29.48
N VAL A 756 -15.08 14.04 28.17
CA VAL A 756 -15.48 15.34 27.63
C VAL A 756 -16.95 15.62 27.94
N HIS A 757 -17.84 14.64 27.71
CA HIS A 757 -19.25 14.81 27.98
C HIS A 757 -19.52 15.07 29.48
N CYS A 758 -18.86 14.31 30.36
CA CYS A 758 -18.91 14.55 31.82
C CYS A 758 -18.39 15.95 32.18
N GLY A 759 -17.27 16.38 31.61
CA GLY A 759 -16.70 17.71 31.84
C GLY A 759 -17.63 18.84 31.41
N VAL A 760 -18.21 18.75 30.21
CA VAL A 760 -19.18 19.74 29.69
C VAL A 760 -20.43 19.76 30.56
N THR A 761 -20.95 18.61 31.00
CA THR A 761 -22.13 18.57 31.89
C THR A 761 -21.86 19.21 33.25
N ALA A 762 -20.68 18.99 33.84
CA ALA A 762 -20.28 19.63 35.09
C ALA A 762 -20.04 21.14 34.92
N ALA A 763 -19.47 21.56 33.79
CA ALA A 763 -19.33 22.97 33.45
C ALA A 763 -20.70 23.65 33.29
N PHE A 764 -21.64 23.01 32.58
CA PHE A 764 -23.01 23.49 32.44
C PHE A 764 -23.72 23.61 33.80
N GLN A 765 -23.58 22.60 34.66
CA GLN A 765 -24.11 22.60 36.02
C GLN A 765 -23.60 23.81 36.82
N ARG A 766 -22.28 24.04 36.81
CA ARG A 766 -21.65 25.18 37.50
C ARG A 766 -22.03 26.53 36.88
N TRP A 767 -22.10 26.61 35.56
CA TRP A 767 -22.35 27.85 34.84
C TRP A 767 -23.80 28.33 34.97
N ARG A 768 -24.76 27.41 34.94
CA ARG A 768 -26.20 27.74 35.09
C ARG A 768 -26.69 27.66 36.53
N GLY A 769 -25.89 27.16 37.47
CA GLY A 769 -26.30 27.00 38.87
C GLY A 769 -27.47 26.03 39.06
N VAL A 770 -27.62 25.04 38.16
CA VAL A 770 -28.71 24.05 38.20
C VAL A 770 -28.30 22.82 39.00
N ASP A 771 -29.30 22.08 39.49
CA ASP A 771 -29.07 20.79 40.12
C ASP A 771 -28.53 19.76 39.11
N ALA A 772 -27.87 18.71 39.63
CA ALA A 772 -27.22 17.71 38.79
C ALA A 772 -28.22 17.00 37.85
N ALA A 773 -29.44 16.70 38.32
CA ALA A 773 -30.44 16.00 37.51
C ALA A 773 -30.91 16.87 36.33
N SER A 774 -31.15 18.17 36.56
CA SER A 774 -31.48 19.11 35.47
C SER A 774 -30.33 19.27 34.49
N ALA A 775 -29.08 19.37 34.96
CA ALA A 775 -27.91 19.44 34.10
C ALA A 775 -27.78 18.18 33.23
N TRP A 776 -27.97 17.00 33.81
CA TRP A 776 -27.90 15.71 33.13
C TRP A 776 -29.00 15.55 32.09
N ALA A 777 -30.24 15.94 32.43
CA ALA A 777 -31.35 15.92 31.49
C ALA A 777 -31.16 16.93 30.33
N ALA A 778 -30.67 18.14 30.61
CA ALA A 778 -30.41 19.17 29.60
C ALA A 778 -29.30 18.76 28.62
N MET A 779 -28.22 18.17 29.14
CA MET A 779 -27.09 17.71 28.35
C MET A 779 -27.26 16.29 27.78
N ARG A 780 -28.39 15.63 28.05
CA ARG A 780 -28.64 14.21 27.66
C ARG A 780 -27.54 13.26 28.17
N PHE A 781 -27.01 13.51 29.37
CA PHE A 781 -26.01 12.66 30.01
C PHE A 781 -26.67 11.66 30.96
N PRO A 782 -26.40 10.33 30.87
CA PRO A 782 -25.35 9.69 30.09
C PRO A 782 -25.78 9.14 28.71
N SER A 783 -26.97 9.45 28.20
CA SER A 783 -27.49 8.82 26.95
C SER A 783 -26.54 8.88 25.74
N LEU A 784 -25.95 10.04 25.42
CA LEU A 784 -25.03 10.16 24.28
C LEU A 784 -23.74 9.36 24.52
N THR A 785 -23.25 9.33 25.75
CA THR A 785 -22.09 8.52 26.13
C THR A 785 -22.39 7.04 25.96
N TYR A 786 -23.59 6.60 26.35
CA TYR A 786 -24.05 5.23 26.12
C TYR A 786 -24.11 4.91 24.63
N VAL A 787 -24.69 5.77 23.80
CA VAL A 787 -24.80 5.57 22.35
C VAL A 787 -23.42 5.40 21.71
N VAL A 788 -22.46 6.26 22.05
CA VAL A 788 -21.08 6.15 21.55
C VAL A 788 -20.41 4.86 22.04
N ALA A 789 -20.52 4.54 23.34
CA ALA A 789 -19.96 3.29 23.88
C ALA A 789 -20.58 2.06 23.22
N HIS A 790 -21.89 2.07 22.99
CA HIS A 790 -22.64 1.00 22.33
C HIS A 790 -22.21 0.82 20.87
N ALA A 791 -22.01 1.91 20.12
CA ALA A 791 -21.51 1.86 18.76
C ALA A 791 -20.05 1.36 18.69
N MET A 792 -19.21 1.69 19.68
CA MET A 792 -17.82 1.23 19.72
C MET A 792 -17.67 -0.22 20.21
N HIS A 793 -18.67 -0.76 20.92
CA HIS A 793 -18.59 -2.01 21.65
C HIS A 793 -18.31 -3.22 20.76
N LEU A 794 -19.05 -3.37 19.65
CA LEU A 794 -18.88 -4.52 18.75
C LEU A 794 -17.45 -4.56 18.16
N GLY A 795 -16.86 -3.40 17.87
CA GLY A 795 -15.49 -3.30 17.38
C GLY A 795 -14.44 -3.64 18.43
N ILE A 796 -14.67 -3.25 19.69
CA ILE A 796 -13.81 -3.63 20.82
C ILE A 796 -13.86 -5.16 20.98
N PHE A 797 -15.06 -5.74 21.04
CA PHE A 797 -15.23 -7.18 21.24
C PHE A 797 -14.63 -7.99 20.08
N PHE A 798 -15.03 -7.70 18.84
CA PHE A 798 -14.54 -8.42 17.67
C PHE A 798 -13.03 -8.25 17.47
N GLY A 799 -12.49 -7.03 17.64
CA GLY A 799 -11.05 -6.79 17.60
C GLY A 799 -10.28 -7.56 18.67
N SER A 800 -10.88 -7.75 19.85
CA SER A 800 -10.29 -8.53 20.95
C SER A 800 -10.22 -10.02 20.61
N VAL A 801 -11.30 -10.57 20.04
CA VAL A 801 -11.30 -11.97 19.59
C VAL A 801 -10.31 -12.17 18.45
N LEU A 802 -10.25 -11.26 17.48
CA LEU A 802 -9.24 -11.30 16.41
C LEU A 802 -7.82 -11.28 16.98
N ALA A 803 -7.54 -10.40 17.94
CA ALA A 803 -6.23 -10.31 18.60
C ALA A 803 -5.84 -11.62 19.32
N LEU A 804 -6.82 -12.34 19.89
CA LEU A 804 -6.62 -13.65 20.52
C LEU A 804 -6.49 -14.80 19.51
N ALA A 805 -7.20 -14.70 18.39
CA ALA A 805 -7.21 -15.71 17.33
C ALA A 805 -5.99 -15.61 16.40
N MET A 806 -5.16 -14.56 16.52
CA MET A 806 -3.93 -14.47 15.74
C MET A 806 -2.98 -15.61 16.11
N PRO A 807 -2.48 -16.39 15.12
CA PRO A 807 -1.54 -17.49 15.39
C PRO A 807 -0.26 -17.00 16.10
N ASP A 808 0.16 -15.77 15.83
CA ASP A 808 1.35 -15.11 16.41
C ASP A 808 1.02 -14.05 17.49
N ALA A 809 -0.09 -14.21 18.23
CA ALA A 809 -0.50 -13.24 19.25
C ALA A 809 0.57 -13.03 20.33
N ARG A 810 1.16 -11.82 20.39
CA ARG A 810 2.13 -11.41 21.42
C ARG A 810 1.44 -11.31 22.79
N VAL A 811 2.24 -11.20 23.86
CA VAL A 811 1.70 -11.02 25.23
C VAL A 811 0.74 -9.82 25.30
N GLN A 812 1.04 -8.72 24.61
CA GLN A 812 0.16 -7.55 24.53
C GLN A 812 -1.18 -7.88 23.87
N HIS A 813 -1.18 -8.59 22.73
CA HIS A 813 -2.40 -9.04 22.05
C HIS A 813 -3.24 -9.96 22.95
N ARG A 814 -2.59 -10.86 23.71
CA ARG A 814 -3.29 -11.75 24.65
C ARG A 814 -3.89 -10.99 25.83
N VAL A 815 -3.12 -10.11 26.47
CA VAL A 815 -3.60 -9.32 27.63
C VAL A 815 -4.73 -8.38 27.21
N ILE A 816 -4.53 -7.59 26.16
CA ILE A 816 -5.54 -6.64 25.66
C ILE A 816 -6.75 -7.39 25.12
N GLY A 817 -6.54 -8.50 24.41
CA GLY A 817 -7.61 -9.36 23.92
C GLY A 817 -8.46 -9.96 25.06
N VAL A 818 -7.84 -10.51 26.11
CA VAL A 818 -8.58 -11.02 27.28
C VAL A 818 -9.36 -9.90 27.98
N VAL A 819 -8.72 -8.75 28.21
CA VAL A 819 -9.38 -7.59 28.83
C VAL A 819 -10.57 -7.12 28.00
N GLY A 820 -10.41 -7.04 26.68
CA GLY A 820 -11.48 -6.61 25.78
C GLY A 820 -12.62 -7.62 25.64
N VAL A 821 -12.35 -8.93 25.71
CA VAL A 821 -13.41 -9.97 25.79
C VAL A 821 -14.17 -9.89 27.13
N LEU A 822 -13.46 -9.71 28.24
CA LEU A 822 -14.08 -9.51 29.56
C LEU A 822 -14.95 -8.24 29.59
N TYR A 823 -14.47 -7.15 29.00
CA TYR A 823 -15.27 -5.93 28.78
C TYR A 823 -16.51 -6.20 27.92
N GLY A 824 -16.37 -7.04 26.89
CA GLY A 824 -17.46 -7.53 26.05
C GLY A 824 -18.65 -8.09 26.83
N VAL A 825 -18.38 -8.88 27.88
CA VAL A 825 -19.41 -9.47 28.73
C VAL A 825 -19.86 -8.49 29.82
N ALA A 826 -18.93 -7.70 30.38
CA ALA A 826 -19.21 -6.80 31.48
C ALA A 826 -20.09 -5.61 31.08
N PHE A 827 -19.95 -5.07 29.86
CA PHE A 827 -20.71 -3.90 29.42
C PHE A 827 -22.22 -4.15 29.30
N PRO A 828 -22.71 -5.19 28.58
CA PRO A 828 -24.13 -5.52 28.55
C PRO A 828 -24.70 -5.77 29.95
N ALA A 829 -23.99 -6.54 30.79
CA ALA A 829 -24.40 -6.82 32.16
C ALA A 829 -24.49 -5.55 33.03
N GLY A 830 -23.51 -4.65 32.90
CA GLY A 830 -23.48 -3.37 33.60
C GLY A 830 -24.64 -2.44 33.19
N VAL A 831 -24.99 -2.42 31.91
CA VAL A 831 -26.15 -1.66 31.41
C VAL A 831 -27.46 -2.21 31.97
N CYS A 832 -27.65 -3.53 31.97
CA CYS A 832 -28.81 -4.16 32.59
C CYS A 832 -28.91 -3.84 34.09
N TYR A 833 -27.78 -3.88 34.80
CA TYR A 833 -27.71 -3.52 36.23
C TYR A 833 -28.06 -2.03 36.47
N LEU A 834 -27.55 -1.12 35.64
CA LEU A 834 -27.85 0.31 35.72
C LEU A 834 -29.34 0.58 35.49
N ILE A 835 -29.94 -0.07 34.49
CA ILE A 835 -31.39 0.02 34.23
C ILE A 835 -32.20 -0.48 35.42
N ALA A 836 -31.82 -1.63 35.99
CA ALA A 836 -32.54 -2.25 37.09
C ALA A 836 -32.49 -1.42 38.40
N ARG A 837 -31.42 -0.66 38.65
CA ARG A 837 -31.22 0.05 39.93
C ARG A 837 -31.33 1.58 39.88
N HIS A 838 -31.04 2.23 38.76
CA HIS A 838 -30.79 3.67 38.75
C HIS A 838 -31.65 4.49 37.77
N VAL A 839 -32.31 3.87 36.79
CA VAL A 839 -33.03 4.64 35.76
C VAL A 839 -34.31 5.30 36.29
N GLY A 840 -35.04 4.64 37.20
CA GLY A 840 -36.21 5.24 37.88
C GLY A 840 -37.28 5.80 36.93
N ALA A 841 -37.42 5.24 35.73
CA ALA A 841 -38.38 5.64 34.71
C ALA A 841 -39.49 4.58 34.58
N SER A 842 -40.71 5.03 34.30
CA SER A 842 -41.88 4.20 34.07
C SER A 842 -42.43 4.40 32.66
N PHE A 843 -43.14 3.41 32.15
CA PHE A 843 -43.64 3.39 30.78
C PHE A 843 -45.17 3.53 30.77
N GLU A 844 -45.66 4.60 30.17
CA GLU A 844 -47.09 4.86 30.00
C GLU A 844 -47.54 4.53 28.57
N ARG A 845 -48.76 4.01 28.41
CA ARG A 845 -49.30 3.64 27.09
C ARG A 845 -50.06 4.81 26.47
N TYR A 846 -49.92 4.99 25.16
CA TYR A 846 -50.77 5.90 24.40
C TYR A 846 -52.15 5.26 24.19
N TRP A 847 -53.08 5.58 25.08
CA TRP A 847 -54.47 5.11 24.96
C TRP A 847 -55.20 5.70 23.74
N GLN A 848 -54.74 6.83 23.20
CA GLN A 848 -55.29 7.43 21.98
C GLN A 848 -55.00 6.56 20.75
N PHE A 849 -53.80 5.96 20.69
CA PHE A 849 -53.36 5.16 19.54
C PHE A 849 -53.85 3.71 19.61
N SER A 850 -54.24 3.22 20.79
CA SER A 850 -54.78 1.86 20.94
C SER A 850 -56.16 1.66 20.29
N ARG A 851 -56.89 2.74 19.99
CA ARG A 851 -58.19 2.70 19.32
C ARG A 851 -58.12 2.72 17.78
N LYS A 852 -56.93 2.92 17.20
CA LYS A 852 -56.75 2.97 15.74
C LYS A 852 -56.85 1.56 15.12
N PRO A 853 -57.28 1.43 13.85
CA PRO A 853 -57.33 0.15 13.16
C PRO A 853 -55.93 -0.46 12.99
N LEU A 854 -55.85 -1.80 12.96
CA LEU A 854 -54.58 -2.57 13.03
C LEU A 854 -53.51 -2.13 12.01
N HIS A 855 -53.92 -1.79 10.78
CA HIS A 855 -53.00 -1.36 9.72
C HIS A 855 -52.34 -0.01 10.01
N GLU A 856 -53.04 0.91 10.68
CA GLU A 856 -52.45 2.16 11.17
C GLU A 856 -51.64 1.94 12.45
N HIS A 857 -52.09 1.04 13.33
CA HIS A 857 -51.47 0.77 14.62
C HIS A 857 -50.01 0.29 14.51
N LEU A 858 -49.63 -0.30 13.38
CA LEU A 858 -48.26 -0.73 13.07
C LEU A 858 -47.22 0.40 13.19
N LEU A 859 -47.56 1.61 12.74
CA LEU A 859 -46.65 2.74 12.65
C LEU A 859 -46.61 3.58 13.94
N TYR A 860 -47.65 3.54 14.76
CA TYR A 860 -47.71 4.34 15.99
C TYR A 860 -46.99 3.64 17.15
N PRO A 861 -46.24 4.39 17.98
CA PRO A 861 -45.65 3.84 19.20
C PRO A 861 -46.73 3.46 20.23
N VAL A 862 -46.51 2.36 20.93
CA VAL A 862 -47.45 1.80 21.93
C VAL A 862 -47.55 2.65 23.21
N GLY A 863 -46.52 3.43 23.51
CA GLY A 863 -46.42 4.21 24.74
C GLY A 863 -45.23 5.15 24.73
N TYR A 864 -44.93 5.79 25.86
CA TYR A 864 -43.77 6.67 26.07
C TYR A 864 -43.17 6.48 27.47
N TRP A 865 -41.94 6.96 27.65
CA TRP A 865 -41.21 6.90 28.92
C TRP A 865 -41.40 8.19 29.73
N HIS A 866 -41.68 8.07 31.02
CA HIS A 866 -41.84 9.20 31.94
C HIS A 866 -41.07 8.96 33.25
N PRO A 867 -40.72 10.03 34.01
CA PRO A 867 -40.83 11.46 33.66
C PRO A 867 -39.92 11.90 32.50
N ALA A 868 -40.23 13.05 31.89
CA ALA A 868 -39.50 13.58 30.73
C ALA A 868 -38.01 13.83 31.01
N ALA A 869 -37.64 14.16 32.25
CA ALA A 869 -36.25 14.32 32.67
C ALA A 869 -35.46 13.01 32.51
N GLN A 870 -35.96 11.89 33.03
CA GLN A 870 -35.35 10.57 32.86
C GLN A 870 -35.35 10.13 31.39
N GLN A 871 -36.42 10.42 30.64
CA GLN A 871 -36.47 10.13 29.20
C GLN A 871 -35.34 10.84 28.43
N ARG A 872 -35.07 12.12 28.74
CA ARG A 872 -33.96 12.87 28.11
C ARG A 872 -32.59 12.37 28.58
N MET A 873 -32.48 12.04 29.86
CA MET A 873 -31.23 11.58 30.48
C MET A 873 -30.77 10.22 29.93
N TYR A 874 -31.70 9.28 29.71
CA TYR A 874 -31.44 7.89 29.31
C TYR A 874 -31.99 7.54 27.92
N GLY A 875 -32.28 8.54 27.08
CA GLY A 875 -32.98 8.38 25.79
C GLY A 875 -32.48 7.21 24.94
N GLY A 876 -31.16 7.05 24.78
CA GLY A 876 -30.59 5.95 23.99
C GLY A 876 -30.85 4.55 24.51
N MET A 877 -31.09 4.39 25.81
CA MET A 877 -31.44 3.10 26.40
C MET A 877 -32.95 2.81 26.30
N LEU A 878 -33.78 3.86 26.28
CA LEU A 878 -35.23 3.77 26.46
C LEU A 878 -36.04 3.91 25.15
N THR A 879 -35.62 4.83 24.27
CA THR A 879 -36.43 5.36 23.15
C THR A 879 -37.06 4.30 22.24
N ASN A 880 -36.33 3.22 21.96
CA ASN A 880 -36.78 2.17 21.04
C ASN A 880 -37.49 1.00 21.74
N MET A 881 -37.36 0.88 23.06
CA MET A 881 -37.80 -0.29 23.82
C MET A 881 -39.16 -0.07 24.47
N ARG A 882 -39.93 -1.16 24.58
CA ARG A 882 -41.18 -1.20 25.33
C ARG A 882 -40.91 -1.33 26.84
N GLY A 883 -41.81 -0.78 27.66
CA GLY A 883 -41.76 -0.76 29.13
C GLY A 883 -41.17 -2.00 29.83
N SER A 884 -41.75 -3.18 29.57
CA SER A 884 -41.37 -4.44 30.21
C SER A 884 -40.08 -5.07 29.66
N HIS A 885 -39.47 -4.47 28.63
CA HIS A 885 -38.41 -5.09 27.83
C HIS A 885 -37.16 -4.21 27.69
N VAL A 886 -36.97 -3.19 28.53
CA VAL A 886 -35.82 -2.26 28.43
C VAL A 886 -34.48 -2.96 28.49
N TYR A 887 -34.34 -4.00 29.33
CA TYR A 887 -33.10 -4.75 29.46
C TYR A 887 -32.67 -5.46 28.17
N TRP A 888 -33.57 -5.59 27.19
CA TRP A 888 -33.25 -6.08 25.85
C TRP A 888 -32.59 -5.03 24.94
N CYS A 889 -32.32 -3.80 25.41
CA CYS A 889 -31.61 -2.79 24.61
C CYS A 889 -30.18 -3.20 24.24
N VAL A 890 -29.61 -4.16 24.96
CA VAL A 890 -28.30 -4.77 24.66
C VAL A 890 -28.41 -6.12 23.96
N PHE A 891 -29.63 -6.59 23.65
CA PHE A 891 -29.85 -7.91 23.05
C PHE A 891 -29.24 -8.02 21.67
N GLN A 892 -29.55 -7.06 20.78
CA GLN A 892 -29.03 -7.05 19.43
C GLN A 892 -27.50 -7.04 19.40
N LEU A 893 -26.90 -6.18 20.24
CA LEU A 893 -25.46 -6.13 20.44
C LEU A 893 -24.90 -7.48 20.90
N SER A 894 -25.56 -8.13 21.87
CA SER A 894 -25.13 -9.42 22.42
C SER A 894 -25.17 -10.53 21.36
N VAL A 895 -26.23 -10.60 20.55
CA VAL A 895 -26.34 -11.56 19.44
C VAL A 895 -25.21 -11.33 18.43
N LEU A 896 -24.93 -10.08 18.07
CA LEU A 896 -23.85 -9.75 17.15
C LEU A 896 -22.46 -9.97 17.73
N CYS A 897 -22.27 -9.85 19.05
CA CYS A 897 -21.04 -10.27 19.71
C CYS A 897 -20.84 -11.79 19.57
N VAL A 898 -21.89 -12.61 19.72
CA VAL A 898 -21.78 -14.07 19.47
C VAL A 898 -21.43 -14.36 18.01
N VAL A 899 -22.07 -13.66 17.07
CA VAL A 899 -21.73 -13.76 15.63
C VAL A 899 -20.28 -13.34 15.38
N GLY A 900 -19.82 -12.24 15.99
CA GLY A 900 -18.44 -11.76 15.90
C GLY A 900 -17.42 -12.73 16.50
N LEU A 901 -17.75 -13.39 17.62
CA LEU A 901 -16.93 -14.46 18.21
C LEU A 901 -16.74 -15.59 17.21
N ILE A 902 -17.83 -16.07 16.59
CA ILE A 902 -17.77 -17.12 15.58
C ILE A 902 -16.95 -16.64 14.38
N ALA A 903 -17.20 -15.43 13.87
CA ALA A 903 -16.56 -14.86 12.68
C ALA A 903 -15.04 -14.64 12.83
N ALA A 904 -14.55 -14.37 14.04
CA ALA A 904 -13.13 -14.12 14.29
C ALA A 904 -12.28 -15.40 14.40
N VAL A 905 -12.90 -16.56 14.59
CA VAL A 905 -12.19 -17.85 14.62
C VAL A 905 -11.70 -18.19 13.21
N HIS A 906 -10.43 -18.56 13.06
CA HIS A 906 -9.93 -19.13 11.81
C HIS A 906 -10.47 -20.56 11.67
N PRO A 907 -11.29 -20.86 10.66
CA PRO A 907 -11.73 -22.23 10.46
C PRO A 907 -10.56 -23.10 9.97
N PRO A 908 -10.58 -24.42 10.27
CA PRO A 908 -9.69 -25.36 9.62
C PRO A 908 -9.91 -25.33 8.10
N VAL A 909 -8.88 -25.71 7.31
CA VAL A 909 -8.90 -25.67 5.83
C VAL A 909 -10.21 -26.30 5.29
N GLY A 910 -11.03 -25.50 4.61
CA GLY A 910 -12.30 -25.92 4.02
C GLY A 910 -13.56 -25.79 4.91
N GLY A 911 -13.46 -25.29 6.15
CA GLY A 911 -14.59 -25.18 7.09
C GLY A 911 -15.34 -23.83 7.11
N CYS A 912 -15.18 -22.99 6.09
CA CYS A 912 -15.81 -21.66 6.05
C CYS A 912 -17.34 -21.74 5.99
N ASP A 913 -17.89 -22.70 5.25
CA ASP A 913 -19.32 -22.97 5.14
C ASP A 913 -19.95 -23.28 6.50
N VAL A 914 -19.31 -24.12 7.31
CA VAL A 914 -19.74 -24.46 8.68
C VAL A 914 -19.81 -23.21 9.54
N GLN A 915 -18.80 -22.33 9.44
CA GLN A 915 -18.76 -21.08 10.18
C GLN A 915 -19.93 -20.15 9.82
N TYR A 916 -20.25 -20.00 8.52
CA TYR A 916 -21.41 -19.24 8.06
C TYR A 916 -22.73 -19.86 8.52
N PHE A 917 -22.89 -21.19 8.47
CA PHE A 917 -24.08 -21.85 8.99
C PHE A 917 -24.26 -21.63 10.50
N CYS A 918 -23.19 -21.71 11.29
CA CYS A 918 -23.22 -21.39 12.71
C CYS A 918 -23.72 -19.95 12.96
N MET A 919 -23.19 -18.96 12.23
CA MET A 919 -23.67 -17.58 12.34
C MET A 919 -25.14 -17.44 11.93
N ALA A 920 -25.56 -18.11 10.85
CA ALA A 920 -26.96 -18.10 10.41
C ALA A 920 -27.90 -18.64 11.49
N THR A 921 -27.54 -19.73 12.17
CA THR A 921 -28.38 -20.30 13.26
C THR A 921 -28.56 -19.32 14.42
N VAL A 922 -27.49 -18.62 14.82
CA VAL A 922 -27.54 -17.60 15.88
C VAL A 922 -28.44 -16.42 15.47
N LEU A 923 -28.34 -15.98 14.21
CA LEU A 923 -29.14 -14.87 13.68
C LEU A 923 -30.63 -15.23 13.54
N PHE A 924 -30.96 -16.45 13.07
CA PHE A 924 -32.34 -16.93 13.03
C PHE A 924 -32.95 -17.09 14.41
N ALA A 925 -32.19 -17.62 15.38
CA ALA A 925 -32.64 -17.68 16.78
C ALA A 925 -32.89 -16.26 17.34
N GLY A 926 -31.99 -15.32 17.05
CA GLY A 926 -32.15 -13.91 17.38
C GLY A 926 -33.44 -13.31 16.78
N ALA A 927 -33.69 -13.53 15.50
CA ALA A 927 -34.91 -13.09 14.82
C ALA A 927 -36.18 -13.63 15.50
N GLY A 928 -36.19 -14.92 15.83
CA GLY A 928 -37.32 -15.56 16.53
C GLY A 928 -37.59 -14.92 17.88
N VAL A 929 -36.54 -14.60 18.65
CA VAL A 929 -36.68 -13.93 19.95
C VAL A 929 -37.23 -12.51 19.79
N VAL A 930 -36.74 -11.71 18.84
CA VAL A 930 -37.27 -10.35 18.60
C VAL A 930 -38.74 -10.41 18.19
N ALA A 931 -39.11 -11.35 17.32
CA ALA A 931 -40.49 -11.52 16.85
C ALA A 931 -41.44 -11.96 17.97
N PHE A 932 -41.03 -12.94 18.78
CA PHE A 932 -41.85 -13.50 19.84
C PHE A 932 -42.04 -12.54 21.02
N THR A 933 -40.97 -11.85 21.42
CA THR A 933 -41.01 -10.94 22.58
C THR A 933 -41.70 -9.61 22.27
N ASN A 934 -41.75 -9.20 21.01
CA ASN A 934 -42.25 -7.89 20.59
C ASN A 934 -41.71 -6.76 21.50
N MET A 935 -40.38 -6.75 21.65
CA MET A 935 -39.66 -5.90 22.61
C MET A 935 -39.61 -4.42 22.24
N MET A 936 -39.92 -4.06 20.98
CA MET A 936 -39.82 -2.69 20.48
C MET A 936 -41.07 -1.86 20.81
N ARG A 937 -40.90 -0.54 20.77
CA ARG A 937 -41.94 0.45 21.07
C ARG A 937 -43.05 0.52 20.02
N SER A 938 -42.79 0.08 18.78
CA SER A 938 -43.79 -0.05 17.72
C SER A 938 -43.67 -1.40 17.01
N ALA A 939 -44.79 -1.88 16.47
CA ALA A 939 -44.80 -3.14 15.72
C ALA A 939 -44.00 -3.03 14.43
N PHE A 940 -43.96 -1.85 13.77
CA PHE A 940 -43.08 -1.60 12.63
C PHE A 940 -41.61 -1.85 12.97
N LEU A 941 -41.09 -1.31 14.09
CA LEU A 941 -39.69 -1.55 14.49
C LEU A 941 -39.42 -3.02 14.78
N THR A 942 -40.34 -3.72 15.46
CA THR A 942 -40.22 -5.17 15.68
C THR A 942 -40.13 -5.91 14.34
N VAL A 943 -40.99 -5.60 13.38
CA VAL A 943 -40.99 -6.23 12.05
C VAL A 943 -39.71 -5.91 11.26
N MET A 944 -39.21 -4.68 11.33
CA MET A 944 -38.02 -4.29 10.57
C MET A 944 -36.73 -4.85 11.15
N HIS A 945 -36.57 -4.89 12.47
CA HIS A 945 -35.41 -5.53 13.09
C HIS A 945 -35.46 -7.06 12.98
N THR A 946 -36.63 -7.68 13.03
CA THR A 946 -36.75 -9.13 12.73
C THR A 946 -36.35 -9.40 11.28
N ALA A 947 -36.81 -8.58 10.34
CA ALA A 947 -36.39 -8.67 8.94
C ALA A 947 -34.88 -8.46 8.76
N SER A 948 -34.25 -7.52 9.49
CA SER A 948 -32.80 -7.31 9.41
C SER A 948 -32.00 -8.52 9.89
N PHE A 949 -32.39 -9.15 11.01
CA PHE A 949 -31.81 -10.40 11.48
C PHE A 949 -31.99 -11.56 10.49
N VAL A 950 -33.18 -11.70 9.91
CA VAL A 950 -33.47 -12.73 8.89
C VAL A 950 -32.61 -12.50 7.65
N LEU A 951 -32.49 -11.26 7.17
CA LEU A 951 -31.68 -10.94 6.00
C LEU A 951 -30.19 -11.20 6.24
N LEU A 952 -29.66 -10.87 7.43
CA LEU A 952 -28.30 -11.24 7.81
C LEU A 952 -28.11 -12.77 7.85
N ALA A 953 -29.08 -13.51 8.40
CA ALA A 953 -29.03 -14.97 8.44
C ALA A 953 -29.05 -15.60 7.03
N VAL A 954 -29.93 -15.11 6.16
CA VAL A 954 -30.03 -15.54 4.76
C VAL A 954 -28.76 -15.17 4.00
N LEU A 955 -28.16 -14.00 4.27
CA LEU A 955 -26.86 -13.62 3.72
C LEU A 955 -25.78 -14.63 4.10
N CYS A 956 -25.69 -15.05 5.37
CA CYS A 956 -24.78 -16.11 5.80
C CYS A 956 -25.04 -17.44 5.07
N VAL A 957 -26.30 -17.85 4.90
CA VAL A 957 -26.65 -19.07 4.14
C VAL A 957 -26.22 -18.98 2.68
N VAL A 958 -26.42 -17.82 2.03
CA VAL A 958 -25.98 -17.59 0.65
C VAL A 958 -24.45 -17.59 0.55
N SER A 959 -23.74 -16.97 1.50
CA SER A 959 -22.28 -17.02 1.56
C SER A 959 -21.75 -18.44 1.77
N ALA A 960 -22.39 -19.25 2.62
CA ALA A 960 -22.06 -20.66 2.80
C ALA A 960 -22.27 -21.46 1.51
N ALA A 961 -23.41 -21.27 0.84
CA ALA A 961 -23.73 -21.91 -0.43
C ALA A 961 -22.75 -21.49 -1.53
N ASN A 962 -22.33 -20.22 -1.58
CA ASN A 962 -21.36 -19.71 -2.54
C ASN A 962 -19.96 -20.27 -2.31
N HIS A 963 -19.58 -20.56 -1.06
CA HIS A 963 -18.33 -21.27 -0.76
C HIS A 963 -18.37 -22.73 -1.20
N LEU A 964 -19.51 -23.40 -1.03
CA LEU A 964 -19.69 -24.79 -1.46
C LEU A 964 -19.78 -24.91 -2.99
N ALA A 965 -20.49 -23.99 -3.64
CA ALA A 965 -20.73 -23.98 -5.08
C ALA A 965 -20.77 -22.52 -5.62
N PRO A 966 -19.60 -21.96 -6.00
CA PRO A 966 -19.52 -20.62 -6.55
C PRO A 966 -20.35 -20.50 -7.83
N SER A 967 -21.25 -19.51 -7.91
CA SER A 967 -22.10 -19.31 -9.08
C SER A 967 -22.52 -17.85 -9.26
N ASP A 968 -22.84 -17.46 -10.50
CA ASP A 968 -23.34 -16.11 -10.80
C ASP A 968 -24.72 -15.85 -10.17
N GLY A 969 -25.53 -16.90 -10.02
CA GLY A 969 -26.79 -16.84 -9.28
C GLY A 969 -26.56 -16.50 -7.81
N GLY A 970 -25.57 -17.15 -7.20
CA GLY A 970 -25.14 -16.90 -5.84
C GLY A 970 -24.59 -15.50 -5.59
N ALA A 971 -23.77 -14.98 -6.50
CA ALA A 971 -23.27 -13.60 -6.44
C ALA A 971 -24.40 -12.57 -6.56
N ARG A 972 -25.37 -12.81 -7.46
CA ARG A 972 -26.57 -11.96 -7.58
C ARG A 972 -27.47 -12.04 -6.36
N ALA A 973 -27.65 -13.23 -5.78
CA ALA A 973 -28.41 -13.41 -4.55
C ALA A 973 -27.77 -12.63 -3.39
N TYR A 974 -26.45 -12.72 -3.22
CA TYR A 974 -25.72 -11.94 -2.22
C TYR A 974 -25.97 -10.44 -2.39
N ALA A 975 -25.76 -9.90 -3.59
CA ALA A 975 -25.99 -8.49 -3.90
C ALA A 975 -27.45 -8.05 -3.62
N ALA A 976 -28.43 -8.87 -4.01
CA ALA A 976 -29.84 -8.59 -3.79
C ALA A 976 -30.19 -8.55 -2.28
N ILE A 977 -29.64 -9.48 -1.49
CA ILE A 977 -29.86 -9.53 -0.04
C ILE A 977 -29.21 -8.32 0.65
N VAL A 978 -28.00 -7.92 0.26
CA VAL A 978 -27.36 -6.69 0.78
C VAL A 978 -28.23 -5.47 0.47
N LEU A 979 -28.74 -5.34 -0.76
CA LEU A 979 -29.62 -4.23 -1.13
C LEU A 979 -30.92 -4.22 -0.30
N LEU A 980 -31.57 -5.37 -0.14
CA LEU A 980 -32.75 -5.53 0.71
C LEU A 980 -32.45 -5.12 2.16
N LEU A 981 -31.32 -5.57 2.70
CA LEU A 981 -30.88 -5.21 4.05
C LEU A 981 -30.67 -3.69 4.15
N THR A 982 -29.96 -3.07 3.21
CA THR A 982 -29.77 -1.60 3.22
C THR A 982 -31.09 -0.83 3.14
N ALA A 983 -32.07 -1.31 2.38
CA ALA A 983 -33.39 -0.70 2.30
C ALA A 983 -34.17 -0.81 3.62
N VAL A 984 -34.11 -1.96 4.30
CA VAL A 984 -34.70 -2.15 5.63
C VAL A 984 -34.08 -1.20 6.65
N LEU A 985 -32.75 -1.06 6.64
CA LEU A 985 -32.04 -0.17 7.56
C LEU A 985 -32.34 1.31 7.28
N LEU A 986 -32.44 1.70 6.01
CA LEU A 986 -32.88 3.04 5.62
C LEU A 986 -34.30 3.33 6.13
N ALA A 987 -35.22 2.37 6.01
CA ALA A 987 -36.57 2.52 6.51
C ALA A 987 -36.63 2.64 8.05
N VAL A 988 -35.82 1.89 8.79
CA VAL A 988 -35.68 2.01 10.26
C VAL A 988 -35.17 3.39 10.64
N THR A 989 -34.12 3.88 9.97
CA THR A 989 -33.52 5.19 10.26
C THR A 989 -34.49 6.33 9.97
N VAL A 990 -35.18 6.32 8.83
CA VAL A 990 -36.20 7.31 8.48
C VAL A 990 -37.36 7.28 9.47
N TYR A 991 -37.87 6.10 9.81
CA TYR A 991 -38.94 5.96 10.80
C TYR A 991 -38.54 6.53 12.17
N GLY A 992 -37.32 6.21 12.63
CA GLY A 992 -36.80 6.72 13.92
C GLY A 992 -36.73 8.25 13.95
N VAL A 993 -36.27 8.89 12.87
CA VAL A 993 -36.23 10.35 12.75
C VAL A 993 -37.64 10.95 12.71
N VAL A 994 -38.57 10.36 11.96
CA VAL A 994 -39.95 10.83 11.85
C VAL A 994 -40.69 10.74 13.18
N VAL A 995 -40.57 9.61 13.89
CA VAL A 995 -41.19 9.44 15.22
C VAL A 995 -40.59 10.39 16.23
N TRP A 996 -39.26 10.57 16.25
CA TRP A 996 -38.61 11.55 17.11
C TRP A 996 -39.12 12.97 16.85
N TYR A 997 -39.23 13.37 15.58
CA TYR A 997 -39.75 14.69 15.20
C TYR A 997 -41.23 14.86 15.56
N ALA A 998 -42.06 13.83 15.34
CA ALA A 998 -43.48 13.84 15.70
C ALA A 998 -43.68 13.93 17.21
N GLU A 999 -42.89 13.19 18.01
CA GLU A 999 -42.92 13.26 19.46
C GLU A 999 -42.52 14.63 19.99
N ASP A 1000 -41.45 15.19 19.43
CA ASP A 1000 -40.92 16.48 19.86
C ASP A 1000 -41.84 17.64 19.48
N ARG A 1001 -42.55 17.60 18.35
CA ARG A 1001 -43.38 18.73 17.89
C ARG A 1001 -44.89 18.56 18.01
N HIS A 1002 -45.42 17.37 17.80
CA HIS A 1002 -46.87 17.14 17.62
C HIS A 1002 -47.50 16.36 18.78
N TRP A 1003 -46.74 15.49 19.45
CA TRP A 1003 -47.26 14.67 20.55
C TRP A 1003 -46.79 15.12 21.93
N GLN A 1004 -46.31 16.36 22.06
CA GLN A 1004 -45.99 16.95 23.37
C GLN A 1004 -47.23 16.99 24.28
N GLU A 1005 -48.37 17.44 23.75
CA GLU A 1005 -49.64 17.52 24.48
C GLU A 1005 -50.17 16.16 24.95
N LEU A 1006 -49.79 15.07 24.28
CA LEU A 1006 -50.20 13.71 24.64
C LEU A 1006 -49.37 13.12 25.80
N ARG A 1007 -48.17 13.66 26.08
CA ARG A 1007 -47.25 13.19 27.14
C ARG A 1007 -47.42 13.93 28.45
N GLU A 1008 -47.83 15.20 28.37
CA GLU A 1008 -48.12 16.05 29.52
C GLU A 1008 -49.64 16.21 29.63
N PRO A 1009 -50.37 15.28 30.27
CA PRO A 1009 -51.76 15.58 30.62
C PRO A 1009 -51.72 16.82 31.50
N ARG A 1010 -52.40 17.91 31.08
CA ARG A 1010 -52.56 19.15 31.85
C ARG A 1010 -53.01 18.78 33.27
N ARG A 1011 -52.06 18.62 34.19
CA ARG A 1011 -52.37 18.41 35.62
C ARG A 1011 -53.17 19.60 36.16
N GLY A 1012 -52.95 20.78 35.58
CA GLY A 1012 -53.74 21.98 35.84
C GLY A 1012 -55.18 21.97 35.33
N GLY A 1013 -55.62 21.01 34.52
CA GLY A 1013 -57.03 20.92 34.11
C GLY A 1013 -57.88 20.16 35.12
N LEU A 1014 -57.39 19.02 35.59
CA LEU A 1014 -58.11 18.21 36.57
C LEU A 1014 -57.98 18.78 37.99
N GLU A 1015 -56.82 19.36 38.35
CA GLU A 1015 -56.67 20.05 39.64
C GLU A 1015 -57.41 21.39 39.68
N ALA A 1016 -57.63 22.07 38.55
CA ALA A 1016 -58.51 23.25 38.50
C ALA A 1016 -59.99 22.85 38.58
N LEU A 1017 -60.41 21.80 37.86
CA LEU A 1017 -61.77 21.26 37.97
C LEU A 1017 -62.07 20.69 39.37
N LEU A 1018 -61.09 20.08 40.03
CA LEU A 1018 -61.23 19.59 41.40
C LEU A 1018 -61.13 20.71 42.45
N ARG A 1019 -60.58 21.88 42.11
CA ARG A 1019 -60.58 23.06 43.01
C ARG A 1019 -61.82 23.91 42.88
N ASP A 1020 -62.46 23.94 41.72
CA ASP A 1020 -63.70 24.69 41.52
C ASP A 1020 -64.92 23.99 42.15
N ASP A 1021 -64.82 22.72 42.55
CA ASP A 1021 -65.90 21.97 43.22
C ASP A 1021 -65.75 21.83 44.75
N GLU A 1022 -64.77 22.50 45.39
CA GLU A 1022 -64.59 22.48 46.86
C GLU A 1022 -64.70 23.87 47.53
N GLU A 1023 -65.56 24.74 47.00
CA GLU A 1023 -66.16 25.84 47.78
C GLU A 1023 -67.62 25.52 48.11
N SER A 1024 -67.86 24.62 49.06
CA SER A 1024 -69.08 24.64 49.88
C SER A 1024 -68.99 23.64 51.05
N ASP A 1025 -69.31 24.18 52.23
CA ASP A 1025 -69.68 23.50 53.48
C ASP A 1025 -68.56 22.73 54.22
N GLU A 1026 -67.90 23.39 55.17
CA GLU A 1026 -68.36 23.56 56.57
C GLU A 1026 -68.03 22.34 57.46
N THR A 1027 -67.14 22.62 58.41
CA THR A 1027 -67.13 22.13 59.80
C THR A 1027 -66.67 20.68 60.07
N GLN A 1028 -65.52 20.58 60.75
CA GLN A 1028 -65.43 20.22 62.17
C GLN A 1028 -64.31 19.22 62.52
N LYS A 1029 -63.52 19.60 63.55
CA LYS A 1029 -62.56 18.84 64.38
C LYS A 1029 -61.18 18.57 63.76
N LEU A 1030 -60.15 19.33 64.14
CA LEU A 1030 -59.44 19.34 65.43
C LEU A 1030 -58.83 17.96 65.73
N HIS A 1031 -57.52 17.82 65.53
CA HIS A 1031 -56.60 17.25 66.51
C HIS A 1031 -55.18 17.73 66.22
N ASP A 1032 -54.65 18.43 67.23
CA ASP A 1032 -53.28 18.87 67.40
C ASP A 1032 -52.30 17.67 67.40
N MET A 1033 -51.18 17.82 66.71
CA MET A 1033 -49.90 17.42 67.29
C MET A 1033 -48.81 18.41 66.86
N THR A 1034 -48.42 19.19 67.85
CA THR A 1034 -47.36 20.20 67.89
C THR A 1034 -45.94 19.65 67.67
N SER A 1035 -45.05 20.58 67.30
CA SER A 1035 -43.57 20.51 67.21
C SER A 1035 -43.00 19.84 65.95
N SER A 1036 -42.05 20.40 65.22
CA SER A 1036 -41.00 21.35 65.56
C SER A 1036 -40.67 22.27 64.38
N SER A 1037 -40.55 23.55 64.69
CA SER A 1037 -39.93 24.59 63.89
C SER A 1037 -38.44 24.31 63.61
N TYR A 1038 -38.04 24.36 62.34
CA TYR A 1038 -36.69 24.80 61.98
C TYR A 1038 -36.82 26.00 61.04
N ALA A 1039 -36.29 27.12 61.54
CA ALA A 1039 -36.43 28.45 60.98
C ALA A 1039 -35.35 28.74 59.93
N THR A 1040 -35.78 29.39 58.85
CA THR A 1040 -35.24 30.63 58.25
C THR A 1040 -33.75 30.78 57.92
N GLY A 1041 -33.50 31.12 56.66
CA GLY A 1041 -32.31 31.83 56.18
C GLY A 1041 -32.24 31.82 54.64
N THR A 1042 -33.03 32.65 53.95
CA THR A 1042 -32.58 33.90 53.29
C THR A 1042 -31.40 33.73 52.31
N THR A 1043 -31.64 33.97 51.00
CA THR A 1043 -31.12 35.13 50.23
C THR A 1043 -31.04 34.87 48.72
N VAL A 1044 -31.14 35.98 47.96
CA VAL A 1044 -30.73 36.23 46.57
C VAL A 1044 -31.72 35.80 45.48
N ALA A 1045 -32.66 36.66 45.06
CA ALA A 1045 -32.51 37.87 44.22
C ALA A 1045 -32.32 37.57 42.72
N SER A 1046 -33.46 37.65 42.03
CA SER A 1046 -33.73 38.18 40.69
C SER A 1046 -32.54 38.71 39.87
N TYR A 1047 -32.34 38.13 38.68
CA TYR A 1047 -31.66 38.79 37.55
C TYR A 1047 -32.70 39.00 36.45
N GLN A 1048 -33.00 40.27 36.18
CA GLN A 1048 -33.98 40.75 35.19
C GLN A 1048 -33.24 41.22 33.93
N PRO A 1049 -33.77 40.98 32.70
CA PRO A 1049 -33.01 41.07 31.45
C PRO A 1049 -33.02 42.49 30.84
N PRO A 1050 -32.05 42.82 29.97
CA PRO A 1050 -31.93 44.15 29.38
C PRO A 1050 -32.92 44.38 28.24
N ALA A 1051 -33.67 45.48 28.30
CA ALA A 1051 -34.56 45.97 27.25
C ALA A 1051 -33.86 47.07 26.41
N MET A 1052 -34.14 47.04 25.10
CA MET A 1052 -33.61 47.95 24.07
C MET A 1052 -34.06 49.41 24.24
N PRO A 1053 -33.23 50.39 23.83
CA PRO A 1053 -33.61 51.80 23.73
C PRO A 1053 -34.13 52.14 22.33
N LEU A 1054 -35.30 52.77 22.24
CA LEU A 1054 -35.83 53.44 21.04
C LEU A 1054 -36.89 54.48 21.45
N GLN A 1055 -36.41 55.69 21.78
CA GLN A 1055 -36.91 56.98 21.31
C GLN A 1055 -35.90 58.08 21.66
#